data_AF-A0A7V4P3N8-F1
#
_entry.id   AF-A0A7V4P3N8-F1
#
_cell.length_a   1.000
_cell.length_b   1.000
_cell.length_c   1.000
_cell.angle_alpha   90.00
_cell.angle_beta   90.00
_cell.angle_gamma   90.00
#
_symmetry.space_group_name_H-M   'P 1'
#
loop_
_entity.id
_entity.type
_entity.pdbx_description
1 polymer ?
#
loop_
_entity_poly.entity_id
_entity_poly.type
_entity_poly.pdbx_seq_one_letter_code
_entity_poly.pdbx_strand_id
1 'polypeptide(L)'
;MNDNPIRRPGVVAVFLAAMLSPLGVSADEPATQPAENGIERLADRQGQVLMRLTRLEDRLFRLSEALKRTEPDHAARLLDALSTSRNMLLRQRVEQIVGELRAARLSDAADRQQQLVADLNKLLALLLDEKRDDAERKQELDALKALRERLDALLKEQQEELTAAQKAAELQQRIADLAQARDRVRGLLGKQRDVSAATRAAESSNSADAGKLAAPQEQVRQETESLSKELGAAPEERAATQAAEALQRAAEAMQQAGKSLEQGEAGQAGAPQVEAEKQLDEAASKLEQRIAELEKELDFAKQAQAQQDTAGKTDELAKKMGEQPSESGSPSQGGESPDGQSPDGRPSDKPPGESDTAPKPGGQQVKEAVPHQREAAKELEKKDARQAEASQKKAIEKLQQARDELESALEQLRKEQQEELLAALESRIGAMLARQIEVNKETDRLDGVGRDRWSRSDQLSLVETAKGQHWVSEEAATALKIVREDGTTIVVPQILEQVRDDARSAGDRLVATDTGDGVRQVQEAIVASLQDLLDAVRELQKKNEQSEGGQQGGDSDRNPPLLPGSAELKLLRSWQARINQQTKDIEQQRILPSGSTDGLAERIDKLAKRQASVAEMARDLAEGEQSRREGVEK
;
A
#
# COMPACT_ATOMS: atom_id res chain seq x y z
N MET A 1 -33.92 4.69 -30.80
CA MET A 1 -33.08 4.74 -32.02
C MET A 1 -31.94 5.70 -31.73
N ASN A 2 -30.70 5.32 -31.45
CA ASN A 2 -29.99 4.06 -31.66
C ASN A 2 -29.25 3.64 -30.38
N ASP A 3 -29.40 2.37 -30.05
CA ASP A 3 -28.52 1.61 -29.17
C ASP A 3 -27.14 1.44 -29.83
N ASN A 4 -26.06 1.63 -29.07
CA ASN A 4 -24.83 0.85 -29.27
C ASN A 4 -23.99 0.82 -27.98
N PRO A 5 -23.89 -0.34 -27.29
CA PRO A 5 -23.07 -0.46 -26.09
C PRO A 5 -21.61 -0.82 -26.43
N ILE A 6 -20.67 -0.09 -25.85
CA ILE A 6 -19.23 -0.37 -25.91
C ILE A 6 -18.95 -1.65 -25.11
N ARG A 7 -18.71 -2.75 -25.81
CA ARG A 7 -18.16 -4.00 -25.23
C ARG A 7 -16.66 -3.82 -24.99
N ARG A 8 -16.22 -3.96 -23.74
CA ARG A 8 -14.81 -4.07 -23.34
C ARG A 8 -14.25 -5.45 -23.79
N PRO A 9 -12.97 -5.55 -24.19
CA PRO A 9 -12.40 -6.82 -24.60
C PRO A 9 -12.16 -7.72 -23.38
N GLY A 10 -12.81 -8.88 -23.37
CA GLY A 10 -12.67 -9.88 -22.31
C GLY A 10 -11.31 -10.58 -22.35
N VAL A 11 -10.88 -10.98 -21.15
CA VAL A 11 -9.75 -11.86 -20.83
C VAL A 11 -9.72 -13.06 -21.80
N VAL A 12 -8.67 -13.14 -22.62
CA VAL A 12 -8.47 -14.23 -23.57
C VAL A 12 -7.74 -15.38 -22.87
N ALA A 13 -8.51 -16.26 -22.24
CA ALA A 13 -8.03 -17.55 -21.78
C ALA A 13 -7.56 -18.41 -22.97
N VAL A 14 -6.28 -18.76 -23.01
CA VAL A 14 -5.70 -19.64 -24.04
C VAL A 14 -5.99 -21.10 -23.66
N PHE A 15 -7.13 -21.62 -24.12
CA PHE A 15 -7.42 -23.05 -24.10
C PHE A 15 -6.77 -23.74 -25.31
N LEU A 16 -5.86 -24.68 -25.07
CA LEU A 16 -5.27 -25.55 -26.08
C LEU A 16 -5.61 -27.01 -25.75
N ALA A 17 -6.87 -27.38 -25.99
CA ALA A 17 -7.32 -28.77 -25.96
C ALA A 17 -7.75 -29.18 -27.38
N ALA A 18 -7.09 -30.18 -27.96
CA ALA A 18 -7.53 -30.80 -29.21
C ALA A 18 -7.57 -32.32 -29.08
N MET A 19 -8.76 -32.83 -29.37
CA MET A 19 -9.26 -34.19 -29.26
C MET A 19 -8.44 -35.28 -29.96
N LEU A 20 -8.36 -36.45 -29.31
CA LEU A 20 -8.06 -37.73 -29.94
C LEU A 20 -9.36 -38.56 -30.04
N SER A 21 -9.65 -39.09 -31.22
CA SER A 21 -10.55 -40.25 -31.39
C SER A 21 -10.02 -41.15 -32.51
N PRO A 22 -10.22 -42.49 -32.42
CA PRO A 22 -9.49 -43.46 -33.21
C PRO A 22 -10.24 -43.85 -34.49
N LEU A 23 -9.49 -44.13 -35.56
CA LEU A 23 -9.99 -44.88 -36.71
C LEU A 23 -9.15 -46.16 -36.82
N GLY A 24 -9.81 -47.30 -36.68
CA GLY A 24 -9.25 -48.59 -37.09
C GLY A 24 -9.38 -48.77 -38.61
N VAL A 25 -8.49 -49.58 -39.20
CA VAL A 25 -8.77 -50.61 -40.21
C VAL A 25 -7.45 -51.31 -40.61
N SER A 26 -7.53 -52.64 -40.50
CA SER A 26 -6.90 -53.77 -41.22
C SER A 26 -5.41 -53.79 -41.64
N ALA A 27 -4.80 -54.93 -41.30
CA ALA A 27 -3.56 -55.46 -41.86
C ALA A 27 -3.79 -56.09 -43.24
N ASP A 28 -2.89 -55.82 -44.20
CA ASP A 28 -2.03 -56.80 -44.92
C ASP A 28 -1.36 -56.10 -46.13
N GLU A 29 -0.04 -55.84 -46.10
CA GLU A 29 0.84 -55.55 -47.27
C GLU A 29 2.34 -55.49 -46.88
N PRO A 30 3.31 -55.69 -47.82
CA PRO A 30 4.66 -56.20 -47.51
C PRO A 30 5.64 -55.16 -46.93
N ALA A 31 6.53 -55.67 -46.07
CA ALA A 31 7.32 -54.97 -45.06
C ALA A 31 8.57 -54.19 -45.56
N THR A 32 8.42 -53.26 -46.51
CA THR A 32 9.50 -52.29 -46.83
C THR A 32 9.08 -50.83 -46.93
N GLN A 33 7.78 -50.51 -46.82
CA GLN A 33 7.22 -49.14 -46.85
C GLN A 33 6.68 -48.52 -45.52
N PRO A 34 6.72 -49.15 -44.32
CA PRO A 34 6.17 -48.51 -43.12
C PRO A 34 7.09 -47.44 -42.50
N ALA A 35 8.40 -47.50 -42.76
CA ALA A 35 9.38 -46.58 -42.17
C ALA A 35 9.38 -45.19 -42.85
N GLU A 36 9.30 -45.13 -44.18
CA GLU A 36 9.23 -43.86 -44.94
C GLU A 36 7.95 -43.07 -44.62
N ASN A 37 6.80 -43.75 -44.55
CA ASN A 37 5.52 -43.16 -44.12
C ASN A 37 5.54 -42.62 -42.68
N GLY A 38 6.35 -43.22 -41.79
CA GLY A 38 6.53 -42.75 -40.42
C GLY A 38 7.38 -41.50 -40.33
N ILE A 39 8.47 -41.45 -41.09
CA ILE A 39 9.41 -40.32 -41.15
C ILE A 39 8.74 -39.07 -41.75
N GLU A 40 7.94 -39.25 -42.80
CA GLU A 40 7.21 -38.15 -43.44
C GLU A 40 6.17 -37.54 -42.50
N ARG A 41 5.42 -38.37 -41.75
CA ARG A 41 4.51 -37.90 -40.70
C ARG A 41 5.22 -37.16 -39.56
N LEU A 42 6.44 -37.58 -39.20
CA LEU A 42 7.25 -36.87 -38.18
C LEU A 42 7.73 -35.52 -38.71
N ALA A 43 8.18 -35.45 -39.96
CA ALA A 43 8.57 -34.20 -40.61
C ALA A 43 7.38 -33.23 -40.71
N ASP A 44 6.18 -33.73 -41.05
CA ASP A 44 4.96 -32.92 -41.10
C ASP A 44 4.56 -32.38 -39.73
N ARG A 45 4.66 -33.19 -38.67
CA ARG A 45 4.43 -32.74 -37.28
C ARG A 45 5.42 -31.65 -36.88
N GLN A 46 6.69 -31.78 -37.23
CA GLN A 46 7.68 -30.72 -36.97
C GLN A 46 7.42 -29.46 -37.81
N GLY A 47 6.90 -29.59 -39.03
CA GLY A 47 6.39 -28.46 -39.83
C GLY A 47 5.23 -27.73 -39.15
N GLN A 48 4.35 -28.44 -38.45
CA GLN A 48 3.30 -27.82 -37.65
C GLN A 48 3.85 -27.07 -36.42
N VAL A 49 4.94 -27.56 -35.81
CA VAL A 49 5.63 -26.86 -34.71
C VAL A 49 6.20 -25.52 -35.20
N LEU A 50 6.79 -25.46 -36.40
CA LEU A 50 7.28 -24.22 -37.01
C LEU A 50 6.16 -23.18 -37.21
N MET A 51 4.99 -23.62 -37.68
CA MET A 51 3.84 -22.73 -37.83
C MET A 51 3.33 -22.19 -36.49
N ARG A 52 3.35 -23.03 -35.45
CA ARG A 52 2.95 -22.61 -34.09
C ARG A 52 3.93 -21.60 -33.50
N LEU A 53 5.24 -21.83 -33.66
CA LEU A 53 6.28 -20.89 -33.22
C LEU A 53 6.16 -19.54 -33.91
N THR A 54 5.92 -19.53 -35.23
CA THR A 54 5.68 -18.30 -35.99
C THR A 54 4.49 -17.53 -35.44
N ARG A 55 3.37 -18.22 -35.19
CA ARG A 55 2.17 -17.61 -34.62
C ARG A 55 2.39 -17.10 -33.19
N LEU A 56 3.20 -17.79 -32.40
CA LEU A 56 3.56 -17.35 -31.05
C LEU A 56 4.32 -16.02 -31.11
N GLU A 57 5.37 -15.92 -31.92
CA GLU A 57 6.16 -14.69 -32.06
C GLU A 57 5.31 -13.49 -32.52
N ASP A 58 4.40 -13.70 -33.49
CA ASP A 58 3.49 -12.65 -33.94
C ASP A 58 2.52 -12.19 -32.84
N ARG A 59 2.09 -13.12 -31.97
CA ARG A 59 1.22 -12.80 -30.83
C ARG A 59 1.97 -12.05 -29.73
N LEU A 60 3.19 -12.49 -29.39
CA LEU A 60 4.03 -11.80 -28.41
C LEU A 60 4.24 -10.34 -28.82
N PHE A 61 4.54 -10.10 -30.10
CA PHE A 61 4.68 -8.74 -30.63
C PHE A 61 3.40 -7.92 -30.50
N ARG A 62 2.27 -8.42 -31.00
CA ARG A 62 1.00 -7.68 -30.95
C ARG A 62 0.52 -7.39 -29.53
N LEU A 63 0.70 -8.36 -28.63
CA LEU A 63 0.34 -8.20 -27.23
C LEU A 63 1.26 -7.17 -26.55
N SER A 64 2.56 -7.19 -26.86
CA SER A 64 3.48 -6.16 -26.37
C SER A 64 3.09 -4.75 -26.82
N GLU A 65 2.64 -4.56 -28.06
CA GLU A 65 2.18 -3.25 -28.53
C GLU A 65 0.88 -2.80 -27.85
N ALA A 66 -0.02 -3.74 -27.57
CA ALA A 66 -1.26 -3.46 -26.86
C ALA A 66 -1.02 -3.09 -25.39
N LEU A 67 -0.10 -3.77 -24.72
CA LEU A 67 0.23 -3.56 -23.31
C LEU A 67 1.16 -2.38 -23.07
N LYS A 68 1.84 -1.86 -24.09
CA LYS A 68 2.85 -0.80 -23.95
C LYS A 68 2.41 0.45 -23.17
N ARG A 69 1.12 0.76 -23.16
CA ARG A 69 0.56 1.92 -22.44
C ARG A 69 -0.04 1.58 -21.08
N THR A 70 -0.46 0.34 -20.87
CA THR A 70 -1.16 -0.09 -19.66
C THR A 70 -0.23 -0.83 -18.71
N GLU A 71 0.68 -1.64 -19.25
CA GLU A 71 1.59 -2.54 -18.52
C GLU A 71 2.95 -2.58 -19.26
N PRO A 72 3.78 -1.53 -19.10
CA PRO A 72 5.03 -1.38 -19.85
C PRO A 72 6.04 -2.49 -19.59
N ASP A 73 6.08 -3.03 -18.38
CA ASP A 73 7.04 -4.08 -17.98
C ASP A 73 6.67 -5.43 -18.61
N HIS A 74 5.38 -5.80 -18.60
CA HIS A 74 4.88 -6.97 -19.34
C HIS A 74 5.14 -6.83 -20.84
N ALA A 75 4.95 -5.63 -21.42
CA ALA A 75 5.28 -5.37 -22.81
C ALA A 75 6.78 -5.54 -23.11
N ALA A 76 7.66 -5.03 -22.23
CA ALA A 76 9.10 -5.17 -22.36
C ALA A 76 9.53 -6.64 -22.30
N ARG A 77 8.97 -7.43 -21.38
CA ARG A 77 9.23 -8.88 -21.27
C ARG A 77 8.84 -9.65 -22.53
N LEU A 78 7.68 -9.35 -23.11
CA LEU A 78 7.22 -9.99 -24.35
C LEU A 78 8.15 -9.67 -25.52
N LEU A 79 8.70 -8.44 -25.56
CA LEU A 79 9.71 -8.04 -26.53
C LEU A 79 11.05 -8.73 -26.29
N ASP A 80 11.47 -8.90 -25.03
CA ASP A 80 12.69 -9.62 -24.67
C ASP A 80 12.59 -11.11 -24.97
N ALA A 81 11.43 -11.73 -24.71
CA ALA A 81 11.17 -13.11 -25.12
C ALA A 81 11.17 -13.26 -26.65
N LEU A 82 10.56 -12.31 -27.36
CA LEU A 82 10.56 -12.29 -28.81
C LEU A 82 11.98 -12.11 -29.39
N SER A 83 12.78 -11.20 -28.83
CA SER A 83 14.15 -10.98 -29.25
C SER A 83 15.02 -12.21 -28.96
N THR A 84 14.82 -12.85 -27.81
CA THR A 84 15.49 -14.09 -27.42
C THR A 84 15.13 -15.25 -28.35
N SER A 85 13.86 -15.42 -28.73
CA SER A 85 13.41 -16.41 -29.73
C SER A 85 14.18 -16.26 -31.05
N ARG A 86 14.30 -15.00 -31.51
CA ARG A 86 14.98 -14.65 -32.76
C ARG A 86 16.49 -14.88 -32.65
N ASN A 87 17.11 -14.49 -31.54
CA ASN A 87 18.54 -14.65 -31.29
C ASN A 87 18.95 -16.13 -31.19
N MET A 88 18.09 -16.98 -30.63
CA MET A 88 18.30 -18.44 -30.58
C MET A 88 18.01 -19.14 -31.92
N LEU A 89 17.52 -18.40 -32.93
CA LEU A 89 17.23 -18.89 -34.27
C LEU A 89 16.25 -20.09 -34.26
N LEU A 90 15.25 -20.07 -33.38
CA LEU A 90 14.37 -21.22 -33.15
C LEU A 90 13.64 -21.67 -34.41
N ARG A 91 13.18 -20.74 -35.26
CA ARG A 91 12.55 -21.08 -36.55
C ARG A 91 13.50 -21.86 -37.46
N GLN A 92 14.73 -21.35 -37.63
CA GLN A 92 15.74 -21.99 -38.48
C GLN A 92 16.13 -23.38 -37.94
N ARG A 93 16.14 -23.54 -36.62
CA ARG A 93 16.42 -24.84 -35.96
C ARG A 93 15.31 -25.86 -36.25
N VAL A 94 14.04 -25.47 -36.22
CA VAL A 94 12.92 -26.36 -36.60
C VAL A 94 12.96 -26.72 -38.09
N GLU A 95 13.29 -25.76 -38.97
CA GLU A 95 13.48 -26.03 -40.41
C GLU A 95 14.60 -27.04 -40.67
N GLN A 96 15.72 -26.94 -39.94
CA GLN A 96 16.82 -27.90 -40.00
C GLN A 96 16.36 -29.31 -39.56
N ILE A 97 15.59 -29.41 -38.47
CA ILE A 97 15.03 -30.68 -37.99
C ILE A 97 14.11 -31.30 -39.05
N VAL A 98 13.23 -30.52 -39.70
CA VAL A 98 12.37 -31.01 -40.79
C VAL A 98 13.21 -31.52 -41.97
N GLY A 99 14.29 -30.81 -42.33
CA GLY A 99 15.22 -31.22 -43.37
C GLY A 99 15.96 -32.52 -43.04
N GLU A 100 16.45 -32.66 -41.81
CA GLU A 100 17.14 -33.87 -41.33
C GLU A 100 16.21 -35.07 -41.24
N LEU A 101 14.95 -34.88 -40.81
CA LEU A 101 13.92 -35.91 -40.84
C LEU A 101 13.64 -36.36 -42.28
N ARG A 102 13.42 -35.44 -43.23
CA ARG A 102 13.20 -35.79 -44.65
C ARG A 102 14.41 -36.48 -45.30
N ALA A 103 15.62 -36.18 -44.83
CA ALA A 103 16.85 -36.84 -45.25
C ALA A 103 17.14 -38.16 -44.52
N ALA A 104 16.20 -38.65 -43.68
CA ALA A 104 16.32 -39.84 -42.84
C ALA A 104 17.52 -39.81 -41.87
N ARG A 105 18.04 -38.63 -41.51
CA ARG A 105 19.11 -38.43 -40.51
C ARG A 105 18.52 -38.33 -39.11
N LEU A 106 18.03 -39.45 -38.61
CA LEU A 106 17.27 -39.50 -37.36
C LEU A 106 18.11 -39.14 -36.12
N SER A 107 19.41 -39.42 -36.11
CA SER A 107 20.31 -39.06 -35.00
C SER A 107 20.49 -37.55 -34.90
N ASP A 108 20.83 -36.90 -36.01
CA ASP A 108 21.02 -35.44 -36.06
C ASP A 108 19.71 -34.71 -35.70
N ALA A 109 18.58 -35.20 -36.23
CA ALA A 109 17.27 -34.67 -35.92
C ALA A 109 16.92 -34.82 -34.42
N ALA A 110 17.27 -35.94 -33.79
CA ALA A 110 17.04 -36.16 -32.36
C ALA A 110 17.88 -35.22 -31.49
N ASP A 111 19.17 -35.06 -31.79
CA ASP A 111 20.07 -34.16 -31.06
C ASP A 111 19.60 -32.69 -31.18
N ARG A 112 19.18 -32.27 -32.37
CA ARG A 112 18.61 -30.92 -32.57
C ARG A 112 17.26 -30.73 -31.91
N GLN A 113 16.41 -31.76 -31.88
CA GLN A 113 15.14 -31.72 -31.14
C GLN A 113 15.38 -31.53 -29.64
N GLN A 114 16.39 -32.19 -29.07
CA GLN A 114 16.75 -32.02 -27.66
C GLN A 114 17.26 -30.60 -27.37
N GLN A 115 18.07 -30.02 -28.26
CA GLN A 115 18.51 -28.63 -28.15
C GLN A 115 17.35 -27.64 -28.29
N LEU A 116 16.43 -27.88 -29.23
CA LEU A 116 15.22 -27.08 -29.42
C LEU A 116 14.36 -27.08 -28.15
N VAL A 117 14.16 -28.24 -27.52
CA VAL A 117 13.42 -28.33 -26.24
C VAL A 117 14.12 -27.53 -25.14
N ALA A 118 15.46 -27.61 -25.04
CA ALA A 118 16.21 -26.83 -24.06
C ALA A 118 16.08 -25.31 -24.29
N ASP A 119 16.10 -24.86 -25.54
CA ASP A 119 15.97 -23.44 -25.85
C ASP A 119 14.52 -22.94 -25.70
N LEU A 120 13.51 -23.76 -26.02
CA LEU A 120 12.10 -23.47 -25.72
C LEU A 120 11.84 -23.37 -24.22
N ASN A 121 12.51 -24.20 -23.39
CA ASN A 121 12.43 -24.11 -21.94
C ASN A 121 13.07 -22.83 -21.39
N LYS A 122 14.17 -22.34 -21.99
CA LYS A 122 14.74 -21.02 -21.63
C LYS A 122 13.80 -19.88 -21.98
N LEU A 123 13.18 -19.93 -23.16
CA LEU A 123 12.21 -18.93 -23.59
C LEU A 123 10.98 -18.92 -22.69
N LEU A 124 10.49 -20.11 -22.32
CA LEU A 124 9.42 -20.27 -21.35
C LEU A 124 9.82 -19.72 -19.98
N ALA A 125 11.04 -20.00 -19.51
CA ALA A 125 11.53 -19.46 -18.24
C ALA A 125 11.61 -17.93 -18.24
N LEU A 126 11.98 -17.30 -19.36
CA LEU A 126 12.02 -15.83 -19.49
C LEU A 126 10.62 -15.21 -19.53
N LEU A 127 9.67 -15.88 -20.20
CA LEU A 127 8.26 -15.49 -20.17
C LEU A 127 7.60 -15.70 -18.80
N LEU A 128 8.10 -16.67 -18.04
CA LEU A 128 7.64 -17.04 -16.70
C LEU A 128 8.55 -16.52 -15.58
N ASP A 129 9.48 -15.59 -15.82
CA ASP A 129 10.39 -15.09 -14.78
C ASP A 129 9.66 -14.12 -13.84
N GLU A 130 8.66 -14.65 -13.14
CA GLU A 130 7.83 -14.01 -12.10
C GLU A 130 8.71 -13.41 -10.99
N LYS A 131 9.87 -14.02 -10.70
CA LYS A 131 10.76 -13.63 -9.58
C LYS A 131 11.36 -12.24 -9.71
N ARG A 132 11.62 -11.76 -10.93
CA ARG A 132 12.20 -10.43 -11.14
C ARG A 132 11.15 -9.34 -10.88
N ASP A 133 9.92 -9.57 -11.32
CA ASP A 133 8.84 -8.61 -11.12
C ASP A 133 8.36 -8.61 -9.66
N ASP A 134 8.29 -9.77 -9.00
CA ASP A 134 7.90 -9.85 -7.58
C ASP A 134 8.87 -9.10 -6.67
N ALA A 135 10.18 -9.19 -6.94
CA ALA A 135 11.20 -8.51 -6.16
C ALA A 135 11.18 -6.99 -6.41
N GLU A 136 11.07 -6.56 -7.66
CA GLU A 136 11.01 -5.14 -8.04
C GLU A 136 9.71 -4.49 -7.50
N ARG A 137 8.56 -5.15 -7.60
CA ARG A 137 7.28 -4.68 -7.06
C ARG A 137 7.24 -4.67 -5.53
N LYS A 138 7.86 -5.66 -4.87
CA LYS A 138 8.02 -5.64 -3.41
C LYS A 138 8.86 -4.45 -2.96
N GLN A 139 9.96 -4.16 -3.67
CA GLN A 139 10.76 -2.97 -3.42
C GLN A 139 9.95 -1.69 -3.62
N GLU A 140 9.08 -1.63 -4.63
CA GLU A 140 8.20 -0.49 -4.86
C GLU A 140 7.17 -0.31 -3.73
N LEU A 141 6.51 -1.38 -3.27
CA LEU A 141 5.63 -1.35 -2.10
C LEU A 141 6.37 -0.87 -0.85
N ASP A 142 7.55 -1.42 -0.58
CA ASP A 142 8.35 -1.05 0.59
C ASP A 142 8.81 0.41 0.48
N ALA A 143 9.13 0.89 -0.72
CA ALA A 143 9.46 2.29 -0.97
C ALA A 143 8.27 3.22 -0.73
N LEU A 144 7.08 2.87 -1.20
CA LEU A 144 5.85 3.64 -0.98
C LEU A 144 5.43 3.64 0.50
N LYS A 145 5.56 2.51 1.21
CA LYS A 145 5.35 2.44 2.67
C LYS A 145 6.31 3.34 3.42
N ALA A 146 7.60 3.30 3.08
CA ALA A 146 8.60 4.18 3.69
C ALA A 146 8.32 5.67 3.42
N LEU A 147 7.71 6.00 2.27
CA LEU A 147 7.26 7.36 1.98
C LEU A 147 6.04 7.74 2.84
N ARG A 148 5.05 6.85 2.99
CA ARG A 148 3.90 7.04 3.89
C ARG A 148 4.36 7.29 5.32
N GLU A 149 5.22 6.43 5.88
CA GLU A 149 5.72 6.58 7.26
C GLU A 149 6.43 7.93 7.48
N ARG A 150 7.24 8.37 6.50
CA ARG A 150 7.89 9.69 6.55
C ARG A 150 6.89 10.83 6.51
N LEU A 151 5.86 10.70 5.68
CA LEU A 151 4.80 11.70 5.58
C LEU A 151 3.96 11.77 6.86
N ASP A 152 3.65 10.64 7.48
CA ASP A 152 2.95 10.57 8.77
C ASP A 152 3.78 11.22 9.89
N ALA A 153 5.10 11.01 9.90
CA ALA A 153 6.00 11.69 10.82
C ALA A 153 5.97 13.22 10.62
N LEU A 154 5.98 13.70 9.37
CA LEU A 154 5.88 15.15 9.07
C LEU A 154 4.52 15.73 9.43
N LEU A 155 3.43 15.00 9.20
CA LEU A 155 2.09 15.39 9.62
C LEU A 155 2.01 15.55 11.13
N LYS A 156 2.61 14.62 11.88
CA LYS A 156 2.68 14.72 13.34
C LYS A 156 3.49 15.94 13.80
N GLU A 157 4.68 16.16 13.24
CA GLU A 157 5.49 17.35 13.52
C GLU A 157 4.69 18.64 13.24
N GLN A 158 3.98 18.71 12.11
CA GLN A 158 3.13 19.85 11.79
C GLN A 158 1.94 20.05 12.74
N GLN A 159 1.31 18.99 13.22
CA GLN A 159 0.21 19.10 14.19
C GLN A 159 0.70 19.63 15.55
N GLU A 160 1.91 19.22 15.97
CA GLU A 160 2.54 19.73 17.19
C GLU A 160 2.87 21.23 17.04
N GLU A 161 3.40 21.64 15.89
CA GLU A 161 3.66 23.05 15.56
C GLU A 161 2.37 23.89 15.49
N LEU A 162 1.31 23.36 14.89
CA LEU A 162 -0.01 24.00 14.86
C LEU A 162 -0.55 24.24 16.27
N THR A 163 -0.45 23.24 17.14
CA THR A 163 -0.88 23.36 18.53
C THR A 163 -0.09 24.44 19.27
N ALA A 164 1.22 24.56 18.98
CA ALA A 164 2.06 25.61 19.55
C ALA A 164 1.68 27.01 19.04
N ALA A 165 1.40 27.16 17.74
CA ALA A 165 0.95 28.41 17.15
C ALA A 165 -0.42 28.85 17.69
N GLN A 166 -1.36 27.92 17.88
CA GLN A 166 -2.67 28.18 18.50
C GLN A 166 -2.54 28.74 19.90
N LYS A 167 -1.69 28.11 20.74
CA LYS A 167 -1.39 28.62 22.09
C LYS A 167 -0.75 30.01 22.03
N ALA A 168 0.18 30.22 21.11
CA ALA A 168 0.80 31.54 20.94
C ALA A 168 -0.22 32.61 20.51
N ALA A 169 -1.15 32.28 19.61
CA ALA A 169 -2.20 33.19 19.17
C ALA A 169 -3.18 33.56 20.30
N GLU A 170 -3.53 32.61 21.16
CA GLU A 170 -4.34 32.85 22.36
C GLU A 170 -3.61 33.78 23.33
N LEU A 171 -2.34 33.51 23.62
CA LEU A 171 -1.51 34.37 24.48
C LEU A 171 -1.35 35.78 23.91
N GLN A 172 -1.16 35.93 22.60
CA GLN A 172 -1.08 37.23 21.95
C GLN A 172 -2.37 38.04 22.08
N GLN A 173 -3.53 37.40 21.89
CA GLN A 173 -4.81 38.07 22.10
C GLN A 173 -4.96 38.53 23.55
N ARG A 174 -4.59 37.67 24.50
CA ARG A 174 -4.63 37.97 25.94
C ARG A 174 -3.73 39.14 26.31
N ILE A 175 -2.51 39.20 25.74
CA ILE A 175 -1.60 40.34 25.89
C ILE A 175 -2.23 41.63 25.34
N ALA A 176 -2.85 41.56 24.16
CA ALA A 176 -3.50 42.72 23.54
C ALA A 176 -4.65 43.26 24.40
N ASP A 177 -5.48 42.38 24.96
CA ASP A 177 -6.59 42.75 25.84
C ASP A 177 -6.09 43.40 27.14
N LEU A 178 -5.03 42.84 27.76
CA LEU A 178 -4.39 43.43 28.95
C LEU A 178 -3.72 44.77 28.65
N ALA A 179 -3.09 44.91 27.47
CA ALA A 179 -2.48 46.16 27.04
C ALA A 179 -3.53 47.25 26.85
N GLN A 180 -4.68 46.92 26.26
CA GLN A 180 -5.81 47.84 26.13
C GLN A 180 -6.34 48.27 27.50
N ALA A 181 -6.48 47.34 28.44
CA ALA A 181 -6.88 47.66 29.81
C ALA A 181 -5.88 48.60 30.50
N ARG A 182 -4.58 48.29 30.43
CA ARG A 182 -3.51 49.12 30.97
C ARG A 182 -3.55 50.54 30.40
N ASP A 183 -3.76 50.68 29.10
CA ASP A 183 -3.79 51.99 28.45
C ASP A 183 -5.02 52.81 28.86
N ARG A 184 -6.18 52.15 29.09
CA ARG A 184 -7.34 52.80 29.71
C ARG A 184 -7.05 53.28 31.13
N VAL A 185 -6.38 52.46 31.96
CA VAL A 185 -5.96 52.86 33.32
C VAL A 185 -5.02 54.06 33.28
N ARG A 186 -4.02 54.06 32.38
CA ARG A 186 -3.11 55.21 32.19
C ARG A 186 -3.86 56.46 31.74
N GLY A 187 -4.88 56.32 30.89
CA GLY A 187 -5.77 57.42 30.52
C GLY A 187 -6.52 58.01 31.71
N LEU A 188 -7.07 57.16 32.59
CA LEU A 188 -7.72 57.59 33.84
C LEU A 188 -6.75 58.26 34.79
N LEU A 189 -5.51 57.75 34.91
CA LEU A 189 -4.45 58.36 35.70
C LEU A 189 -4.10 59.77 35.19
N GLY A 190 -4.05 59.96 33.86
CA GLY A 190 -3.88 61.28 33.25
C GLY A 190 -5.00 62.24 33.66
N LYS A 191 -6.26 61.83 33.49
CA LYS A 191 -7.43 62.64 33.89
C LYS A 191 -7.42 62.96 35.39
N GLN A 192 -7.08 62.00 36.23
CA GLN A 192 -6.99 62.20 37.68
C GLN A 192 -5.89 63.21 38.04
N ARG A 193 -4.73 63.15 37.38
CA ARG A 193 -3.64 64.12 37.58
C ARG A 193 -4.04 65.53 37.15
N ASP A 194 -4.79 65.67 36.07
CA ASP A 194 -5.29 66.97 35.60
C ASP A 194 -6.26 67.59 36.62
N VAL A 195 -7.20 66.79 37.15
CA VAL A 195 -8.12 67.24 38.21
C VAL A 195 -7.33 67.62 39.46
N SER A 196 -6.35 66.81 39.87
CA SER A 196 -5.52 67.06 41.06
C SER A 196 -4.62 68.31 40.91
N ALA A 197 -4.12 68.59 39.70
CA ALA A 197 -3.39 69.81 39.40
C ALA A 197 -4.31 71.05 39.45
N ALA A 198 -5.51 70.95 38.89
CA ALA A 198 -6.51 72.00 38.97
C ALA A 198 -6.96 72.26 40.41
N THR A 199 -7.12 71.22 41.23
CA THR A 199 -7.44 71.34 42.66
C THR A 199 -6.37 72.09 43.42
N ARG A 200 -5.07 71.75 43.21
CA ARG A 200 -3.95 72.48 43.82
C ARG A 200 -3.89 73.94 43.37
N ALA A 201 -4.18 74.22 42.10
CA ALA A 201 -4.24 75.60 41.59
C ALA A 201 -5.38 76.40 42.24
N ALA A 202 -6.57 75.81 42.39
CA ALA A 202 -7.71 76.41 43.06
C ALA A 202 -7.45 76.67 44.56
N GLU A 203 -6.77 75.74 45.24
CA GLU A 203 -6.34 75.89 46.63
C GLU A 203 -5.35 77.06 46.79
N SER A 204 -4.31 77.12 45.95
CA SER A 204 -3.27 78.17 46.03
C SER A 204 -3.79 79.58 45.74
N SER A 205 -4.90 79.69 45.01
CA SER A 205 -5.54 80.96 44.66
C SER A 205 -6.71 81.35 45.58
N ASN A 206 -7.02 80.51 46.59
CA ASN A 206 -8.20 80.67 47.45
C ASN A 206 -9.50 80.87 46.63
N SER A 207 -9.60 80.23 45.46
CA SER A 207 -10.72 80.43 44.54
C SER A 207 -11.96 79.64 44.99
N ALA A 208 -13.12 80.28 44.95
CA ALA A 208 -14.42 79.62 45.12
C ALA A 208 -14.74 78.61 43.98
N ASP A 209 -13.89 78.55 42.94
CA ASP A 209 -14.04 77.64 41.80
C ASP A 209 -13.68 76.18 42.11
N ALA A 210 -13.16 75.86 43.31
CA ALA A 210 -12.86 74.48 43.73
C ALA A 210 -14.09 73.55 43.60
N GLY A 211 -15.30 74.06 43.87
CA GLY A 211 -16.55 73.33 43.71
C GLY A 211 -16.87 72.92 42.27
N LYS A 212 -16.32 73.61 41.26
CA LYS A 212 -16.48 73.25 39.84
C LYS A 212 -15.68 72.00 39.44
N LEU A 213 -14.69 71.60 40.24
CA LEU A 213 -13.87 70.41 40.01
C LEU A 213 -14.52 69.12 40.52
N ALA A 214 -15.61 69.21 41.29
CA ALA A 214 -16.37 68.05 41.75
C ALA A 214 -16.93 67.22 40.58
N ALA A 215 -17.48 67.86 39.54
CA ALA A 215 -18.03 67.16 38.38
C ALA A 215 -16.96 66.42 37.55
N PRO A 216 -15.81 67.03 37.18
CA PRO A 216 -14.68 66.31 36.62
C PRO A 216 -14.17 65.16 37.50
N GLN A 217 -14.08 65.36 38.82
CA GLN A 217 -13.65 64.31 39.76
C GLN A 217 -14.62 63.12 39.78
N GLU A 218 -15.92 63.39 39.76
CA GLU A 218 -16.98 62.39 39.72
C GLU A 218 -16.98 61.61 38.41
N GLN A 219 -16.73 62.28 37.28
CA GLN A 219 -16.61 61.61 35.99
C GLN A 219 -15.46 60.59 35.97
N VAL A 220 -14.27 60.98 36.44
CA VAL A 220 -13.11 60.06 36.51
C VAL A 220 -13.39 58.89 37.44
N ARG A 221 -14.10 59.12 38.56
CA ARG A 221 -14.57 58.06 39.46
C ARG A 221 -15.48 57.06 38.76
N GLN A 222 -16.50 57.52 38.04
CA GLN A 222 -17.45 56.65 37.35
C GLN A 222 -16.79 55.80 36.26
N GLU A 223 -15.89 56.41 35.46
CA GLU A 223 -15.11 55.67 34.46
C GLU A 223 -14.20 54.63 35.11
N THR A 224 -13.59 54.95 36.26
CA THR A 224 -12.76 54.03 37.06
C THR A 224 -13.57 52.85 37.61
N GLU A 225 -14.78 53.09 38.13
CA GLU A 225 -15.67 52.02 38.60
C GLU A 225 -16.15 51.12 37.45
N SER A 226 -16.44 51.71 36.28
CA SER A 226 -16.82 50.92 35.09
C SER A 226 -15.69 49.98 34.70
N LEU A 227 -14.46 50.50 34.59
CA LEU A 227 -13.31 49.68 34.22
C LEU A 227 -12.96 48.63 35.30
N SER A 228 -13.12 48.95 36.58
CA SER A 228 -12.98 47.99 37.68
C SER A 228 -13.95 46.81 37.52
N LYS A 229 -15.23 47.08 37.21
CA LYS A 229 -16.23 46.03 36.98
C LYS A 229 -15.92 45.18 35.74
N GLU A 230 -15.49 45.83 34.65
CA GLU A 230 -15.07 45.13 33.42
C GLU A 230 -13.91 44.16 33.68
N LEU A 231 -12.89 44.60 34.41
CA LEU A 231 -11.73 43.76 34.76
C LEU A 231 -12.07 42.68 35.81
N GLY A 232 -12.96 43.00 36.75
CA GLY A 232 -13.44 42.06 37.77
C GLY A 232 -14.34 40.95 37.23
N ALA A 233 -14.94 41.14 36.05
CA ALA A 233 -15.75 40.12 35.37
C ALA A 233 -14.93 38.99 34.73
N ALA A 234 -13.59 39.11 34.69
CA ALA A 234 -12.67 38.09 34.17
C ALA A 234 -11.84 37.44 35.31
N PRO A 235 -12.45 36.59 36.17
CA PRO A 235 -11.83 36.08 37.40
C PRO A 235 -10.66 35.11 37.15
N GLU A 236 -10.51 34.56 35.94
CA GLU A 236 -9.42 33.65 35.58
C GLU A 236 -8.07 34.35 35.40
N GLU A 237 -8.05 35.68 35.30
CA GLU A 237 -6.83 36.48 35.24
C GLU A 237 -6.54 37.15 36.59
N ARG A 238 -5.66 36.55 37.39
CA ARG A 238 -5.26 37.10 38.70
C ARG A 238 -4.78 38.56 38.61
N ALA A 239 -4.02 38.91 37.58
CA ALA A 239 -3.55 40.28 37.38
C ALA A 239 -4.70 41.26 37.08
N ALA A 240 -5.71 40.86 36.30
CA ALA A 240 -6.89 41.67 36.05
C ALA A 240 -7.73 41.84 37.32
N THR A 241 -7.87 40.78 38.12
CA THR A 241 -8.55 40.86 39.42
C THR A 241 -7.83 41.82 40.38
N GLN A 242 -6.50 41.70 40.50
CA GLN A 242 -5.71 42.58 41.36
C GLN A 242 -5.66 44.03 40.85
N ALA A 243 -5.76 44.25 39.54
CA ALA A 243 -5.93 45.57 38.94
C ALA A 243 -7.32 46.12 39.25
N ALA A 244 -8.39 45.31 39.12
CA ALA A 244 -9.76 45.70 39.45
C ALA A 244 -9.93 46.12 40.91
N GLU A 245 -9.28 45.42 41.85
CA GLU A 245 -9.23 45.77 43.27
C GLU A 245 -8.54 47.12 43.52
N ALA A 246 -7.43 47.39 42.83
CA ALA A 246 -6.75 48.67 42.92
C ALA A 246 -7.59 49.80 42.31
N LEU A 247 -8.28 49.56 41.19
CA LEU A 247 -9.24 50.51 40.62
C LEU A 247 -10.42 50.81 41.56
N GLN A 248 -10.90 49.80 42.29
CA GLN A 248 -11.96 50.01 43.29
C GLN A 248 -11.48 50.92 44.43
N ARG A 249 -10.28 50.69 44.96
CA ARG A 249 -9.66 51.58 45.95
C ARG A 249 -9.44 52.99 45.42
N ALA A 250 -9.05 53.12 44.14
CA ALA A 250 -8.92 54.41 43.48
C ALA A 250 -10.27 55.16 43.43
N ALA A 251 -11.34 54.47 43.03
CA ALA A 251 -12.68 55.05 42.98
C ALA A 251 -13.19 55.50 44.36
N GLU A 252 -12.92 54.73 45.42
CA GLU A 252 -13.25 55.11 46.80
C GLU A 252 -12.51 56.39 47.23
N ALA A 253 -11.22 56.50 46.92
CA ALA A 253 -10.42 57.69 47.19
C ALA A 253 -10.90 58.92 46.37
N MET A 254 -11.27 58.71 45.10
CA MET A 254 -11.89 59.76 44.26
C MET A 254 -13.25 60.21 44.79
N GLN A 255 -14.04 59.30 45.38
CA GLN A 255 -15.31 59.66 46.00
C GLN A 255 -15.11 60.57 47.22
N GLN A 256 -14.08 60.30 48.02
CA GLN A 256 -13.69 61.15 49.15
C GLN A 256 -13.25 62.53 48.67
N ALA A 257 -12.38 62.58 47.64
CA ALA A 257 -11.98 63.84 47.00
C ALA A 257 -13.17 64.63 46.47
N GLY A 258 -14.11 63.97 45.77
CA GLY A 258 -15.30 64.60 45.21
C GLY A 258 -16.16 65.27 46.27
N LYS A 259 -16.41 64.60 47.41
CA LYS A 259 -17.15 65.18 48.54
C LYS A 259 -16.49 66.43 49.12
N SER A 260 -15.16 66.41 49.29
CA SER A 260 -14.41 67.59 49.76
C SER A 260 -14.47 68.73 48.75
N LEU A 261 -14.42 68.43 47.44
CA LEU A 261 -14.57 69.45 46.38
C LEU A 261 -15.98 70.04 46.36
N GLU A 262 -17.03 69.24 46.51
CA GLU A 262 -18.43 69.74 46.61
C GLU A 262 -18.63 70.71 47.77
N GLN A 263 -17.91 70.52 48.87
CA GLN A 263 -17.91 71.39 50.05
C GLN A 263 -17.00 72.63 49.88
N GLY A 264 -16.28 72.74 48.76
CA GLY A 264 -15.33 73.82 48.49
C GLY A 264 -13.99 73.67 49.22
N GLU A 265 -13.72 72.52 49.83
CA GLU A 265 -12.55 72.26 50.67
C GLU A 265 -11.40 71.64 49.86
N ALA A 266 -10.79 72.44 48.97
CA ALA A 266 -9.72 71.98 48.08
C ALA A 266 -8.53 71.33 48.82
N GLY A 267 -8.14 71.88 49.98
CA GLY A 267 -7.03 71.34 50.78
C GLY A 267 -7.30 69.96 51.42
N GLN A 268 -8.57 69.57 51.59
CA GLN A 268 -8.93 68.22 52.04
C GLN A 268 -9.05 67.22 50.88
N ALA A 269 -9.32 67.69 49.66
CA ALA A 269 -9.42 66.84 48.47
C ALA A 269 -8.07 66.31 47.96
N GLY A 270 -6.97 67.04 48.21
CA GLY A 270 -5.65 66.71 47.65
C GLY A 270 -5.08 65.37 48.11
N ALA A 271 -5.24 64.99 49.39
CA ALA A 271 -4.71 63.71 49.89
C ALA A 271 -5.43 62.48 49.30
N PRO A 272 -6.77 62.41 49.27
CA PRO A 272 -7.48 61.34 48.57
C PRO A 272 -7.20 61.30 47.06
N GLN A 273 -6.98 62.45 46.41
CA GLN A 273 -6.58 62.50 45.00
C GLN A 273 -5.21 61.84 44.75
N VAL A 274 -4.22 62.11 45.61
CA VAL A 274 -2.90 61.47 45.51
C VAL A 274 -2.98 59.95 45.75
N GLU A 275 -3.82 59.51 46.69
CA GLU A 275 -4.04 58.07 46.90
C GLU A 275 -4.72 57.43 45.68
N ALA A 276 -5.70 58.10 45.05
CA ALA A 276 -6.31 57.63 43.81
C ALA A 276 -5.28 57.49 42.68
N GLU A 277 -4.39 58.47 42.52
CA GLU A 277 -3.29 58.39 41.54
C GLU A 277 -2.38 57.18 41.80
N LYS A 278 -2.02 56.94 43.07
CA LYS A 278 -1.17 55.81 43.46
C LYS A 278 -1.84 54.46 43.17
N GLN A 279 -3.13 54.33 43.45
CA GLN A 279 -3.89 53.10 43.18
C GLN A 279 -4.04 52.83 41.68
N LEU A 280 -4.26 53.87 40.87
CA LEU A 280 -4.27 53.75 39.40
C LEU A 280 -2.89 53.33 38.86
N ASP A 281 -1.81 53.89 39.40
CA ASP A 281 -0.43 53.53 39.03
C ASP A 281 -0.10 52.07 39.41
N GLU A 282 -0.55 51.62 40.58
CA GLU A 282 -0.45 50.21 41.02
C GLU A 282 -1.19 49.28 40.06
N ALA A 283 -2.43 49.63 39.66
CA ALA A 283 -3.23 48.86 38.72
C ALA A 283 -2.53 48.74 37.34
N ALA A 284 -2.01 49.85 36.81
CA ALA A 284 -1.27 49.85 35.55
C ALA A 284 0.01 49.00 35.64
N SER A 285 0.75 49.10 36.74
CA SER A 285 1.99 48.34 36.97
C SER A 285 1.75 46.84 37.03
N LYS A 286 0.66 46.38 37.67
CA LYS A 286 0.31 44.95 37.72
C LYS A 286 -0.03 44.39 36.34
N LEU A 287 -0.80 45.13 35.54
CA LEU A 287 -1.11 44.72 34.18
C LEU A 287 0.15 44.67 33.31
N GLU A 288 1.05 45.64 33.47
CA GLU A 288 2.33 45.69 32.75
C GLU A 288 3.27 44.54 33.12
N GLN A 289 3.37 44.18 34.41
CA GLN A 289 4.12 43.01 34.86
C GLN A 289 3.57 41.72 34.23
N ARG A 290 2.24 41.55 34.20
CA ARG A 290 1.63 40.36 33.61
C ARG A 290 1.84 40.28 32.10
N ILE A 291 1.73 41.39 31.39
CA ILE A 291 2.05 41.46 29.96
C ILE A 291 3.49 40.99 29.73
N ALA A 292 4.45 41.52 30.50
CA ALA A 292 5.86 41.15 30.36
C ALA A 292 6.15 39.67 30.72
N GLU A 293 5.38 39.07 31.62
CA GLU A 293 5.45 37.62 31.89
C GLU A 293 4.95 36.79 30.71
N LEU A 294 3.76 37.12 30.18
CA LEU A 294 3.18 36.42 29.04
C LEU A 294 4.04 36.56 27.77
N GLU A 295 4.64 37.73 27.56
CA GLU A 295 5.58 37.96 26.45
C GLU A 295 6.84 37.08 26.54
N LYS A 296 7.27 36.69 27.75
CA LYS A 296 8.41 35.78 27.94
C LYS A 296 8.06 34.32 27.66
N GLU A 297 6.79 33.95 27.77
CA GLU A 297 6.31 32.60 27.43
C GLU A 297 6.27 32.38 25.89
N LEU A 298 6.25 33.47 25.11
CA LEU A 298 6.21 33.44 23.65
C LEU A 298 7.62 33.28 23.04
N ASP A 299 7.98 32.04 22.69
CA ASP A 299 9.23 31.73 21.99
C ASP A 299 9.02 31.58 20.46
N PHE A 300 8.74 32.70 19.80
CA PHE A 300 8.52 32.73 18.35
C PHE A 300 9.74 32.32 17.53
N ALA A 301 10.95 32.60 18.03
CA ALA A 301 12.18 32.24 17.33
C ALA A 301 12.33 30.71 17.25
N LYS A 302 12.06 30.01 18.36
CA LYS A 302 12.06 28.55 18.37
C LYS A 302 10.95 27.95 17.51
N GLN A 303 9.74 28.52 17.54
CA GLN A 303 8.64 28.06 16.70
C GLN A 303 8.94 28.26 15.21
N ALA A 304 9.46 29.42 14.82
CA ALA A 304 9.86 29.70 13.44
C ALA A 304 10.96 28.76 12.95
N GLN A 305 11.97 28.49 13.79
CA GLN A 305 13.05 27.55 13.45
C GLN A 305 12.51 26.13 13.26
N ALA A 306 11.68 25.63 14.19
CA ALA A 306 11.07 24.31 14.05
C ALA A 306 10.25 24.20 12.75
N GLN A 307 9.42 25.20 12.49
CA GLN A 307 8.62 25.29 11.26
C GLN A 307 9.48 25.30 9.99
N GLN A 308 10.65 25.94 10.02
CA GLN A 308 11.59 25.98 8.90
C GLN A 308 12.35 24.66 8.72
N ASP A 309 12.71 23.99 9.81
CA ASP A 309 13.30 22.64 9.78
C ASP A 309 12.31 21.63 9.19
N THR A 310 11.05 21.68 9.63
CA THR A 310 9.97 20.85 9.09
C THR A 310 9.73 21.16 7.62
N ALA A 311 9.75 22.44 7.21
CA ALA A 311 9.69 22.81 5.79
C ALA A 311 10.86 22.26 4.97
N GLY A 312 12.07 22.20 5.55
CA GLY A 312 13.25 21.60 4.96
C GLY A 312 13.08 20.10 4.72
N LYS A 313 12.61 19.36 5.74
CA LYS A 313 12.32 17.92 5.62
C LYS A 313 11.21 17.64 4.59
N THR A 314 10.16 18.46 4.54
CA THR A 314 9.11 18.35 3.53
C THR A 314 9.66 18.58 2.11
N ASP A 315 10.56 19.56 1.92
CA ASP A 315 11.20 19.82 0.63
C ASP A 315 12.10 18.66 0.19
N GLU A 316 12.84 18.05 1.13
CA GLU A 316 13.59 16.82 0.85
C GLU A 316 12.69 15.64 0.47
N LEU A 317 11.55 15.49 1.15
CA LEU A 317 10.57 14.45 0.81
C LEU A 317 9.98 14.71 -0.58
N ALA A 318 9.60 15.97 -0.88
CA ALA A 318 9.10 16.36 -2.20
C ALA A 318 10.10 16.03 -3.31
N LYS A 319 11.40 16.27 -3.08
CA LYS A 319 12.46 15.87 -4.02
C LYS A 319 12.52 14.35 -4.18
N LYS A 320 12.51 13.56 -3.10
CA LYS A 320 12.50 12.08 -3.19
C LYS A 320 11.24 11.49 -3.85
N MET A 321 10.15 12.25 -3.87
CA MET A 321 8.90 11.87 -4.55
C MET A 321 8.83 12.37 -5.99
N GLY A 322 9.56 13.44 -6.34
CA GLY A 322 9.65 14.00 -7.68
C GLY A 322 10.90 13.57 -8.49
N GLU A 323 11.95 13.09 -7.83
CA GLU A 323 13.20 12.63 -8.45
C GLU A 323 13.27 11.09 -8.44
N GLN A 324 13.72 10.53 -9.57
CA GLN A 324 14.10 9.12 -9.68
C GLN A 324 15.27 8.79 -8.72
N PRO A 325 15.41 7.52 -8.28
CA PRO A 325 16.71 7.03 -7.84
C PRO A 325 17.64 6.95 -9.06
N SER A 326 18.47 7.97 -9.26
CA SER A 326 19.61 7.82 -10.17
C SER A 326 20.59 6.84 -9.51
N GLU A 327 20.79 5.69 -10.15
CA GLU A 327 21.90 4.80 -9.80
C GLU A 327 23.22 5.59 -9.72
N SER A 328 23.95 5.29 -8.65
CA SER A 328 25.35 5.58 -8.40
C SER A 328 26.22 5.76 -9.66
N GLY A 329 26.87 6.91 -9.80
CA GLY A 329 27.81 7.15 -10.89
C GLY A 329 28.64 8.45 -10.82
N SER A 330 29.52 8.55 -9.81
CA SER A 330 30.72 9.44 -9.69
C SER A 330 30.60 10.98 -9.88
N PRO A 331 31.26 11.77 -9.02
CA PRO A 331 31.43 13.20 -9.22
C PRO A 331 32.56 13.46 -10.23
N SER A 332 32.24 14.02 -11.40
CA SER A 332 33.26 14.61 -12.26
C SER A 332 33.30 16.13 -12.07
N GLN A 333 34.48 16.58 -11.68
CA GLN A 333 34.85 17.93 -11.32
C GLN A 333 35.40 18.66 -12.56
N GLY A 334 35.03 19.93 -12.76
CA GLY A 334 35.87 20.93 -13.42
C GLY A 334 35.38 21.54 -14.75
N GLY A 335 35.28 22.87 -14.78
CA GLY A 335 35.36 23.66 -16.01
C GLY A 335 34.54 24.97 -16.04
N GLU A 336 35.17 26.09 -15.66
CA GLU A 336 34.68 27.47 -15.77
C GLU A 336 34.46 27.99 -17.22
N SER A 337 33.60 29.01 -17.34
CA SER A 337 33.07 29.79 -18.50
C SER A 337 34.14 30.66 -19.25
N PRO A 338 33.88 31.61 -20.22
CA PRO A 338 32.61 32.25 -20.69
C PRO A 338 32.46 32.69 -22.20
N ASP A 339 31.26 33.26 -22.49
CA ASP A 339 30.86 34.26 -23.52
C ASP A 339 30.82 33.98 -25.05
N GLY A 340 29.68 34.32 -25.69
CA GLY A 340 29.58 34.59 -27.14
C GLY A 340 28.21 34.40 -27.84
N GLN A 341 27.49 35.52 -28.04
CA GLN A 341 26.40 35.86 -28.99
C GLN A 341 25.88 34.85 -30.06
N SER A 342 24.55 34.69 -30.16
CA SER A 342 23.74 34.08 -31.26
C SER A 342 23.77 34.91 -32.59
N PRO A 343 23.08 34.56 -33.71
CA PRO A 343 22.19 33.41 -34.04
C PRO A 343 22.40 32.79 -35.46
N ASP A 344 21.93 31.56 -35.73
CA ASP A 344 21.19 31.25 -36.97
C ASP A 344 20.59 29.83 -36.98
N GLY A 345 19.42 29.71 -37.60
CA GLY A 345 18.49 28.59 -37.44
C GLY A 345 18.81 27.31 -38.23
N ARG A 346 18.67 26.17 -37.54
CA ARG A 346 18.19 24.90 -38.09
C ARG A 346 17.35 24.19 -37.01
N PRO A 347 16.13 23.71 -37.32
CA PRO A 347 15.42 22.82 -36.41
C PRO A 347 16.17 21.49 -36.42
N SER A 348 16.93 21.23 -35.36
CA SER A 348 17.54 19.92 -35.13
C SER A 348 16.48 19.05 -34.47
N ASP A 349 16.14 17.94 -35.12
CA ASP A 349 15.38 16.83 -34.56
C ASP A 349 15.96 16.44 -33.20
N LYS A 350 15.22 16.76 -32.13
CA LYS A 350 15.44 16.16 -30.82
C LYS A 350 14.99 14.69 -30.91
N PRO A 351 15.80 13.71 -30.48
CA PRO A 351 15.33 12.34 -30.34
C PRO A 351 14.15 12.30 -29.35
N PRO A 352 13.06 11.59 -29.65
CA PRO A 352 11.98 11.37 -28.70
C PRO A 352 12.40 10.27 -27.72
N GLY A 353 12.36 10.54 -26.42
CA GLY A 353 12.48 9.50 -25.39
C GLY A 353 13.13 9.91 -24.08
N GLU A 354 12.79 11.08 -23.51
CA GLU A 354 12.71 11.16 -22.05
C GLU A 354 11.48 10.33 -21.67
N SER A 355 11.70 9.21 -20.99
CA SER A 355 10.65 8.46 -20.31
C SER A 355 10.09 9.37 -19.21
N ASP A 356 8.96 10.02 -19.48
CA ASP A 356 8.09 10.63 -18.46
C ASP A 356 7.64 9.53 -17.50
N THR A 357 8.45 9.20 -16.50
CA THR A 357 7.99 8.45 -15.33
C THR A 357 7.19 9.42 -14.49
N ALA A 358 5.89 9.16 -14.35
CA ALA A 358 4.99 10.00 -13.57
C ALA A 358 5.54 10.23 -12.14
N PRO A 359 5.35 11.43 -11.57
CA PRO A 359 5.72 11.70 -10.18
C PRO A 359 5.02 10.69 -9.25
N LYS A 360 5.71 10.31 -8.16
CA LYS A 360 5.11 9.37 -7.18
C LYS A 360 3.79 9.97 -6.64
N PRO A 361 2.77 9.13 -6.37
CA PRO A 361 1.48 9.57 -5.83
C PRO A 361 1.66 10.51 -4.62
N GLY A 362 0.88 11.60 -4.54
CA GLY A 362 1.01 12.60 -3.49
C GLY A 362 2.19 13.57 -3.60
N GLY A 363 3.16 13.34 -4.50
CA GLY A 363 4.39 14.14 -4.60
C GLY A 363 4.14 15.62 -4.90
N GLN A 364 3.12 15.93 -5.72
CA GLN A 364 2.72 17.32 -5.98
C GLN A 364 2.17 17.99 -4.72
N GLN A 365 1.35 17.30 -3.94
CA GLN A 365 0.76 17.86 -2.73
C GLN A 365 1.83 18.13 -1.65
N VAL A 366 2.81 17.22 -1.50
CA VAL A 366 3.97 17.46 -0.62
C VAL A 366 4.74 18.71 -1.06
N LYS A 367 4.95 18.88 -2.37
CA LYS A 367 5.60 20.09 -2.93
C LYS A 367 4.80 21.37 -2.66
N GLU A 368 3.47 21.30 -2.74
CA GLU A 368 2.56 22.42 -2.44
C GLU A 368 2.46 22.74 -0.95
N ALA A 369 2.79 21.80 -0.04
CA ALA A 369 2.85 22.06 1.40
C ALA A 369 4.06 22.94 1.80
N VAL A 370 5.21 22.79 1.14
CA VAL A 370 6.45 23.54 1.42
C VAL A 370 6.27 25.07 1.46
N PRO A 371 5.66 25.74 0.46
CA PRO A 371 5.48 27.19 0.52
C PRO A 371 4.64 27.64 1.71
N HIS A 372 3.59 26.89 2.09
CA HIS A 372 2.77 27.20 3.26
C HIS A 372 3.55 27.06 4.58
N GLN A 373 4.40 26.04 4.70
CA GLN A 373 5.27 25.88 5.86
C GLN A 373 6.30 27.02 5.97
N ARG A 374 6.90 27.42 4.84
CA ARG A 374 7.85 28.56 4.81
C ARG A 374 7.15 29.89 5.09
N GLU A 375 5.90 30.05 4.67
CA GLU A 375 5.08 31.21 4.98
C GLU A 375 4.76 31.28 6.48
N ALA A 376 4.35 30.16 7.08
CA ALA A 376 4.15 30.06 8.53
C ALA A 376 5.40 30.42 9.32
N ALA A 377 6.60 29.97 8.89
CA ALA A 377 7.86 30.34 9.54
C ALA A 377 8.08 31.86 9.53
N LYS A 378 7.84 32.52 8.38
CA LYS A 378 7.95 33.99 8.26
C LYS A 378 6.92 34.73 9.08
N GLU A 379 5.72 34.19 9.24
CA GLU A 379 4.66 34.77 10.07
C GLU A 379 5.03 34.68 11.55
N LEU A 380 5.62 33.55 11.98
CA LEU A 380 6.18 33.39 13.33
C LEU A 380 7.35 34.35 13.59
N GLU A 381 8.25 34.55 12.63
CA GLU A 381 9.32 35.57 12.73
C GLU A 381 8.77 36.99 12.92
N LYS A 382 7.65 37.30 12.26
CA LYS A 382 6.93 38.57 12.42
C LYS A 382 6.08 38.64 13.70
N LYS A 383 6.09 37.58 14.52
CA LYS A 383 5.24 37.43 15.71
C LYS A 383 3.75 37.53 15.34
N ASP A 384 3.31 36.90 14.26
CA ASP A 384 1.90 36.78 13.89
C ASP A 384 1.47 35.31 13.98
N ALA A 385 1.11 34.88 15.19
CA ALA A 385 0.74 33.49 15.44
C ALA A 385 -0.56 33.08 14.73
N ARG A 386 -1.49 34.03 14.52
CA ARG A 386 -2.78 33.75 13.87
C ARG A 386 -2.62 33.44 12.39
N GLN A 387 -1.80 34.22 11.68
CA GLN A 387 -1.50 33.93 10.28
C GLN A 387 -0.71 32.63 10.16
N ALA A 388 0.30 32.42 11.04
CA ALA A 388 1.07 31.18 11.07
C ALA A 388 0.18 29.94 11.23
N GLU A 389 -0.81 29.99 12.14
CA GLU A 389 -1.80 28.93 12.32
C GLU A 389 -2.57 28.63 11.03
N ALA A 390 -3.00 29.66 10.30
CA ALA A 390 -3.73 29.50 9.05
C ALA A 390 -2.87 28.86 7.94
N SER A 391 -1.60 29.26 7.85
CA SER A 391 -0.63 28.71 6.91
C SER A 391 -0.29 27.25 7.25
N GLN A 392 -0.09 26.91 8.52
CA GLN A 392 0.12 25.54 8.99
C GLN A 392 -1.06 24.62 8.67
N LYS A 393 -2.30 25.09 8.85
CA LYS A 393 -3.51 24.32 8.49
C LYS A 393 -3.55 23.94 7.01
N LYS A 394 -3.19 24.87 6.12
CA LYS A 394 -3.10 24.60 4.67
C LYS A 394 -2.00 23.60 4.35
N ALA A 395 -0.85 23.70 5.02
CA ALA A 395 0.23 22.72 4.87
C ALA A 395 -0.23 21.32 5.29
N ILE A 396 -0.91 21.19 6.44
CA ILE A 396 -1.45 19.91 6.92
C ILE A 396 -2.47 19.35 5.93
N GLU A 397 -3.38 20.16 5.40
CA GLU A 397 -4.36 19.73 4.38
C GLU A 397 -3.66 19.13 3.16
N LYS A 398 -2.60 19.78 2.66
CA LYS A 398 -1.80 19.28 1.54
C LYS A 398 -1.06 17.98 1.85
N LEU A 399 -0.46 17.87 3.04
CA LEU A 399 0.19 16.64 3.46
C LEU A 399 -0.80 15.49 3.68
N GLN A 400 -2.03 15.76 4.12
CA GLN A 400 -3.11 14.76 4.21
C GLN A 400 -3.55 14.29 2.84
N GLN A 401 -3.74 15.20 1.87
CA GLN A 401 -4.03 14.83 0.49
C GLN A 401 -2.92 13.95 -0.10
N ALA A 402 -1.65 14.26 0.16
CA ALA A 402 -0.53 13.42 -0.25
C ALA A 402 -0.60 12.01 0.35
N ARG A 403 -0.98 11.90 1.63
CA ARG A 403 -1.08 10.64 2.34
C ARG A 403 -2.20 9.77 1.77
N ASP A 404 -3.36 10.37 1.51
CA ASP A 404 -4.51 9.66 0.96
C ASP A 404 -4.23 9.18 -0.49
N GLU A 405 -3.53 9.98 -1.30
CA GLU A 405 -3.06 9.56 -2.63
C GLU A 405 -2.07 8.39 -2.56
N LEU A 406 -1.11 8.42 -1.62
CA LEU A 406 -0.16 7.33 -1.39
C LEU A 406 -0.86 6.05 -0.91
N GLU A 407 -1.84 6.18 -0.02
CA GLU A 407 -2.60 5.05 0.51
C GLU A 407 -3.43 4.38 -0.59
N SER A 408 -4.12 5.17 -1.42
CA SER A 408 -4.85 4.67 -2.59
C SER A 408 -3.93 3.93 -3.56
N ALA A 409 -2.74 4.47 -3.83
CA ALA A 409 -1.76 3.80 -4.70
C ALA A 409 -1.21 2.50 -4.08
N LEU A 410 -0.96 2.48 -2.77
CA LEU A 410 -0.56 1.27 -2.04
C LEU A 410 -1.64 0.19 -2.09
N GLU A 411 -2.91 0.56 -1.90
CA GLU A 411 -4.05 -0.35 -2.02
C GLU A 411 -4.18 -0.91 -3.43
N GLN A 412 -4.05 -0.06 -4.44
CA GLN A 412 -4.08 -0.47 -5.84
C GLN A 412 -2.96 -1.48 -6.15
N LEU A 413 -1.71 -1.16 -5.78
CA LEU A 413 -0.56 -2.04 -6.06
C LEU A 413 -0.67 -3.38 -5.32
N ARG A 414 -1.18 -3.39 -4.08
CA ARG A 414 -1.49 -4.62 -3.34
C ARG A 414 -2.54 -5.47 -4.05
N LYS A 415 -3.60 -4.83 -4.57
CA LYS A 415 -4.66 -5.52 -5.30
C LYS A 415 -4.14 -6.15 -6.60
N GLU A 416 -3.36 -5.40 -7.37
CA GLU A 416 -2.73 -5.88 -8.60
C GLU A 416 -1.82 -7.08 -8.33
N GLN A 417 -0.97 -7.02 -7.30
CA GLN A 417 -0.14 -8.15 -6.89
C GLN A 417 -0.95 -9.39 -6.49
N GLN A 418 -2.04 -9.20 -5.74
CA GLN A 418 -2.91 -10.30 -5.36
C GLN A 418 -3.55 -10.96 -6.58
N GLU A 419 -4.05 -10.18 -7.53
CA GLU A 419 -4.68 -10.69 -8.76
C GLU A 419 -3.68 -11.46 -9.63
N GLU A 420 -2.46 -10.95 -9.77
CA GLU A 420 -1.39 -11.63 -10.50
C GLU A 420 -0.99 -12.94 -9.83
N LEU A 421 -0.80 -12.95 -8.51
CA LEU A 421 -0.45 -14.17 -7.78
C LEU A 421 -1.59 -15.22 -7.88
N LEU A 422 -2.85 -14.78 -7.84
CA LEU A 422 -4.00 -15.66 -8.07
C LEU A 422 -4.01 -16.22 -9.49
N ALA A 423 -3.70 -15.41 -10.51
CA ALA A 423 -3.61 -15.87 -11.90
C ALA A 423 -2.47 -16.88 -12.12
N ALA A 424 -1.29 -16.61 -11.54
CA ALA A 424 -0.16 -17.54 -11.56
C ALA A 424 -0.52 -18.87 -10.89
N LEU A 425 -1.18 -18.79 -9.72
CA LEU A 425 -1.64 -19.98 -8.99
C LEU A 425 -2.70 -20.75 -9.77
N GLU A 426 -3.68 -20.07 -10.39
CA GLU A 426 -4.69 -20.70 -11.25
C GLU A 426 -4.06 -21.46 -12.41
N SER A 427 -3.11 -20.82 -13.11
CA SER A 427 -2.40 -21.42 -14.25
C SER A 427 -1.65 -22.69 -13.85
N ARG A 428 -0.88 -22.62 -12.75
CA ARG A 428 -0.10 -23.76 -12.23
C ARG A 428 -0.99 -24.91 -11.76
N ILE A 429 -2.03 -24.62 -10.97
CA ILE A 429 -2.99 -25.64 -10.51
C ILE A 429 -3.74 -26.26 -11.69
N GLY A 430 -4.16 -25.45 -12.67
CA GLY A 430 -4.78 -25.93 -13.89
C GLY A 430 -3.88 -26.87 -14.69
N ALA A 431 -2.59 -26.54 -14.81
CA ALA A 431 -1.60 -27.39 -15.49
C ALA A 431 -1.37 -28.71 -14.73
N MET A 432 -1.24 -28.66 -13.40
CA MET A 432 -1.16 -29.85 -12.54
C MET A 432 -2.38 -30.75 -12.71
N LEU A 433 -3.57 -30.17 -12.68
CA LEU A 433 -4.83 -30.91 -12.81
C LEU A 433 -4.93 -31.61 -14.18
N ALA A 434 -4.61 -30.88 -15.26
CA ALA A 434 -4.63 -31.45 -16.61
C ALA A 434 -3.65 -32.62 -16.75
N ARG A 435 -2.44 -32.48 -16.22
CA ARG A 435 -1.43 -33.55 -16.24
C ARG A 435 -1.83 -34.74 -15.37
N GLN A 436 -2.40 -34.49 -14.19
CA GLN A 436 -2.88 -35.55 -13.30
C GLN A 436 -3.99 -36.36 -13.97
N ILE A 437 -4.96 -35.73 -14.63
CA ILE A 437 -6.02 -36.45 -15.35
C ILE A 437 -5.46 -37.37 -16.45
N GLU A 438 -4.44 -36.90 -17.19
CA GLU A 438 -3.74 -37.72 -18.20
C GLU A 438 -3.04 -38.94 -17.56
N VAL A 439 -2.34 -38.71 -16.44
CA VAL A 439 -1.64 -39.75 -15.68
C VAL A 439 -2.61 -40.81 -15.14
N ASN A 440 -3.75 -40.40 -14.59
CA ASN A 440 -4.79 -41.31 -14.10
C ASN A 440 -5.30 -42.19 -15.23
N LYS A 441 -5.68 -41.57 -16.36
CA LYS A 441 -6.22 -42.28 -17.52
C LYS A 441 -5.25 -43.33 -18.07
N GLU A 442 -3.97 -43.00 -18.13
CA GLU A 442 -2.96 -43.95 -18.60
C GLU A 442 -2.68 -45.06 -17.57
N THR A 443 -2.71 -44.74 -16.28
CA THR A 443 -2.60 -45.74 -15.20
C THR A 443 -3.77 -46.73 -15.26
N ASP A 444 -5.00 -46.25 -15.44
CA ASP A 444 -6.20 -47.09 -15.62
C ASP A 444 -6.07 -48.00 -16.85
N ARG A 445 -5.57 -47.46 -17.96
CA ARG A 445 -5.34 -48.23 -19.20
C ARG A 445 -4.33 -49.35 -18.95
N LEU A 446 -3.20 -49.03 -18.33
CA LEU A 446 -2.12 -49.99 -18.06
C LEU A 446 -2.58 -51.10 -17.12
N ASP A 447 -3.34 -50.76 -16.07
CA ASP A 447 -3.88 -51.77 -15.17
C ASP A 447 -4.90 -52.68 -15.85
N GLY A 448 -5.78 -52.12 -16.68
CA GLY A 448 -6.76 -52.89 -17.46
C GLY A 448 -6.11 -53.88 -18.44
N VAL A 449 -4.94 -53.55 -18.98
CA VAL A 449 -4.13 -54.50 -19.77
C VAL A 449 -3.60 -55.62 -18.88
N GLY A 450 -3.19 -55.32 -17.65
CA GLY A 450 -2.63 -56.25 -16.69
C GLY A 450 -1.14 -56.52 -16.92
N ARG A 451 -0.37 -56.52 -15.83
CA ARG A 451 1.11 -56.52 -15.84
C ARG A 451 1.74 -57.62 -16.70
N ASP A 452 1.20 -58.84 -16.66
CA ASP A 452 1.74 -59.98 -17.40
C ASP A 452 1.55 -59.89 -18.93
N ARG A 453 0.71 -58.95 -19.39
CA ARG A 453 0.37 -58.74 -20.80
C ARG A 453 0.95 -57.44 -21.37
N TRP A 454 1.74 -56.71 -20.60
CA TRP A 454 2.33 -55.46 -21.06
C TRP A 454 3.30 -55.68 -22.23
N SER A 455 3.10 -54.91 -23.30
CA SER A 455 4.06 -54.79 -24.37
C SER A 455 5.26 -53.92 -23.96
N ARG A 456 6.32 -53.92 -24.77
CA ARG A 456 7.43 -52.95 -24.60
C ARG A 456 6.96 -51.50 -24.68
N SER A 457 5.88 -51.23 -25.43
CA SER A 457 5.26 -49.91 -25.50
C SER A 457 4.58 -49.54 -24.18
N ASP A 458 3.87 -50.49 -23.55
CA ASP A 458 3.21 -50.26 -22.26
C ASP A 458 4.21 -50.01 -21.13
N GLN A 459 5.33 -50.74 -21.15
CA GLN A 459 6.44 -50.50 -20.21
C GLN A 459 7.03 -49.09 -20.38
N LEU A 460 7.14 -48.59 -21.61
CA LEU A 460 7.63 -47.23 -21.86
C LEU A 460 6.59 -46.18 -21.42
N SER A 461 5.30 -46.41 -21.70
CA SER A 461 4.21 -45.56 -21.24
C SER A 461 4.15 -45.46 -19.72
N LEU A 462 4.40 -46.56 -19.00
CA LEU A 462 4.46 -46.56 -17.53
C LEU A 462 5.57 -45.65 -17.01
N VAL A 463 6.76 -45.70 -17.62
CA VAL A 463 7.88 -44.81 -17.26
C VAL A 463 7.52 -43.34 -17.50
N GLU A 464 6.85 -43.05 -18.62
CA GLU A 464 6.40 -41.69 -18.95
C GLU A 464 5.28 -41.20 -18.01
N THR A 465 4.39 -42.11 -17.60
CA THR A 465 3.31 -41.87 -16.63
C THR A 465 3.90 -41.55 -15.25
N ALA A 466 4.90 -42.33 -14.80
CA ALA A 466 5.63 -42.06 -13.56
C ALA A 466 6.33 -40.69 -13.58
N LYS A 467 6.98 -40.35 -14.70
CA LYS A 467 7.56 -39.01 -14.89
C LYS A 467 6.51 -37.90 -14.84
N GLY A 468 5.34 -38.12 -15.45
CA GLY A 468 4.20 -37.20 -15.37
C GLY A 468 3.73 -37.00 -13.94
N GLN A 469 3.69 -38.07 -13.14
CA GLN A 469 3.29 -38.02 -11.74
C GLN A 469 4.33 -37.28 -10.86
N HIS A 470 5.63 -37.50 -11.09
CA HIS A 470 6.68 -36.74 -10.41
C HIS A 470 6.67 -35.26 -10.80
N TRP A 471 6.36 -34.94 -12.06
CA TRP A 471 6.21 -33.54 -12.48
C TRP A 471 5.11 -32.81 -11.69
N VAL A 472 3.97 -33.47 -11.43
CA VAL A 472 2.91 -32.88 -10.58
C VAL A 472 3.43 -32.59 -9.16
N SER A 473 4.27 -33.46 -8.61
CA SER A 473 4.92 -33.23 -7.31
C SER A 473 5.84 -32.00 -7.32
N GLU A 474 6.71 -31.87 -8.32
CA GLU A 474 7.64 -30.74 -8.43
C GLU A 474 6.90 -29.40 -8.64
N GLU A 475 5.83 -29.41 -9.43
CA GLU A 475 5.01 -28.22 -9.66
C GLU A 475 4.24 -27.83 -8.39
N ALA A 476 3.74 -28.80 -7.62
CA ALA A 476 3.11 -28.56 -6.32
C ALA A 476 4.11 -27.99 -5.29
N ALA A 477 5.36 -28.45 -5.30
CA ALA A 477 6.42 -27.89 -4.46
C ALA A 477 6.75 -26.43 -4.84
N THR A 478 6.69 -26.11 -6.13
CA THR A 478 6.90 -24.75 -6.63
C THR A 478 5.75 -23.83 -6.23
N ALA A 479 4.49 -24.26 -6.43
CA ALA A 479 3.31 -23.52 -5.99
C ALA A 479 3.30 -23.31 -4.47
N LEU A 480 3.71 -24.32 -3.69
CA LEU A 480 3.83 -24.22 -2.24
C LEU A 480 4.82 -23.12 -1.81
N LYS A 481 5.93 -22.96 -2.53
CA LYS A 481 6.91 -21.91 -2.25
C LYS A 481 6.30 -20.52 -2.43
N ILE A 482 5.59 -20.30 -3.54
CA ILE A 482 4.94 -19.02 -3.86
C ILE A 482 3.94 -18.63 -2.75
N VAL A 483 3.05 -19.56 -2.37
CA VAL A 483 2.01 -19.27 -1.36
C VAL A 483 2.60 -19.10 0.04
N ARG A 484 3.72 -19.76 0.37
CA ARG A 484 4.42 -19.56 1.65
C ARG A 484 5.15 -18.21 1.74
N GLU A 485 5.65 -17.71 0.60
CA GLU A 485 6.31 -16.39 0.54
C GLU A 485 5.31 -15.24 0.74
N ASP A 486 4.06 -15.42 0.34
CA ASP A 486 2.97 -14.51 0.66
C ASP A 486 2.61 -14.55 2.17
N GLY A 487 2.63 -15.73 2.79
CA GLY A 487 2.58 -15.90 4.24
C GLY A 487 1.23 -15.57 4.90
N THR A 488 0.21 -15.23 4.12
CA THR A 488 -1.08 -14.78 4.63
C THR A 488 -2.17 -15.86 4.64
N THR A 489 -1.98 -16.95 3.87
CA THR A 489 -2.94 -18.05 3.71
C THR A 489 -2.49 -19.28 4.46
N ILE A 490 -3.41 -19.92 5.17
CA ILE A 490 -3.17 -21.03 6.09
C ILE A 490 -3.49 -22.37 5.42
N VAL A 491 -4.61 -22.45 4.70
CA VAL A 491 -5.14 -23.73 4.21
C VAL A 491 -4.47 -24.20 2.91
N VAL A 492 -4.21 -23.29 1.97
CA VAL A 492 -3.65 -23.63 0.65
C VAL A 492 -2.26 -24.28 0.74
N PRO A 493 -1.29 -23.77 1.55
CA PRO A 493 0.01 -24.42 1.69
C PRO A 493 -0.09 -25.88 2.14
N GLN A 494 -1.00 -26.20 3.06
CA GLN A 494 -1.16 -27.55 3.58
C GLN A 494 -1.72 -28.51 2.52
N ILE A 495 -2.70 -28.05 1.73
CA ILE A 495 -3.26 -28.86 0.64
C ILE A 495 -2.19 -29.10 -0.45
N LEU A 496 -1.42 -28.08 -0.83
CA LEU A 496 -0.33 -28.21 -1.81
C LEU A 496 0.79 -29.13 -1.34
N GLU A 497 1.13 -29.08 -0.04
CA GLU A 497 2.07 -30.02 0.58
C GLU A 497 1.57 -31.46 0.49
N GLN A 498 0.29 -31.70 0.77
CA GLN A 498 -0.28 -33.03 0.62
C GLN A 498 -0.27 -33.49 -0.84
N VAL A 499 -0.65 -32.63 -1.79
CA VAL A 499 -0.62 -32.94 -3.22
C VAL A 499 0.79 -33.33 -3.68
N ARG A 500 1.81 -32.58 -3.24
CA ARG A 500 3.23 -32.89 -3.51
C ARG A 500 3.58 -34.29 -3.03
N ASP A 501 3.31 -34.60 -1.77
CA ASP A 501 3.72 -35.86 -1.14
C ASP A 501 2.97 -37.07 -1.72
N ASP A 502 1.67 -36.91 -1.97
CA ASP A 502 0.82 -37.92 -2.60
C ASP A 502 1.28 -38.18 -4.05
N ALA A 503 1.55 -37.13 -4.82
CA ALA A 503 2.04 -37.24 -6.19
C ALA A 503 3.40 -37.94 -6.23
N ARG A 504 4.33 -37.57 -5.34
CA ARG A 504 5.64 -38.24 -5.24
C ARG A 504 5.47 -39.72 -4.95
N SER A 505 4.66 -40.07 -3.96
CA SER A 505 4.40 -41.45 -3.57
C SER A 505 3.74 -42.26 -4.69
N ALA A 506 2.81 -41.68 -5.45
CA ALA A 506 2.19 -42.33 -6.60
C ALA A 506 3.21 -42.56 -7.73
N GLY A 507 4.10 -41.60 -7.97
CA GLY A 507 5.18 -41.74 -8.96
C GLY A 507 6.12 -42.89 -8.61
N ASP A 508 6.55 -42.98 -7.35
CA ASP A 508 7.42 -44.05 -6.87
C ASP A 508 6.78 -45.44 -7.02
N ARG A 509 5.46 -45.54 -6.80
CA ARG A 509 4.69 -46.79 -7.00
C ARG A 509 4.61 -47.19 -8.48
N LEU A 510 4.38 -46.22 -9.37
CA LEU A 510 4.40 -46.48 -10.82
C LEU A 510 5.78 -46.93 -11.30
N VAL A 511 6.87 -46.36 -10.77
CA VAL A 511 8.25 -46.85 -11.01
C VAL A 511 8.42 -48.29 -10.54
N ALA A 512 7.83 -48.64 -9.40
CA ALA A 512 7.80 -50.00 -8.88
C ALA A 512 6.82 -50.93 -9.64
N THR A 513 6.23 -50.49 -10.75
CA THR A 513 5.27 -51.23 -11.57
C THR A 513 3.94 -51.56 -10.89
N ASP A 514 3.58 -50.78 -9.86
CA ASP A 514 2.27 -50.83 -9.21
C ASP A 514 1.30 -49.88 -9.93
N THR A 515 0.31 -50.46 -10.61
CA THR A 515 -0.81 -49.75 -11.26
C THR A 515 -2.15 -49.99 -10.56
N GLY A 516 -2.15 -50.69 -9.42
CA GLY A 516 -3.36 -51.20 -8.78
C GLY A 516 -4.22 -50.14 -8.08
N ASP A 517 -5.27 -50.60 -7.39
CA ASP A 517 -6.24 -49.72 -6.72
C ASP A 517 -5.61 -48.73 -5.74
N GLY A 518 -4.50 -49.11 -5.10
CA GLY A 518 -3.81 -48.26 -4.14
C GLY A 518 -3.24 -46.98 -4.75
N VAL A 519 -2.58 -47.06 -5.91
CA VAL A 519 -2.04 -45.87 -6.59
C VAL A 519 -3.15 -45.03 -7.22
N ARG A 520 -4.17 -45.67 -7.80
CA ARG A 520 -5.31 -44.99 -8.43
C ARG A 520 -6.14 -44.16 -7.44
N GLN A 521 -6.39 -44.68 -6.23
CA GLN A 521 -7.11 -43.91 -5.20
C GLN A 521 -6.34 -42.67 -4.75
N VAL A 522 -5.00 -42.74 -4.69
CA VAL A 522 -4.16 -41.58 -4.39
C VAL A 522 -4.25 -40.56 -5.54
N GLN A 523 -4.14 -41.03 -6.77
CA GLN A 523 -4.29 -40.24 -7.99
C GLN A 523 -5.64 -39.52 -8.09
N GLU A 524 -6.75 -40.19 -7.76
CA GLU A 524 -8.08 -39.59 -7.69
C GLU A 524 -8.18 -38.52 -6.58
N ALA A 525 -7.57 -38.77 -5.42
CA ALA A 525 -7.53 -37.80 -4.33
C ALA A 525 -6.74 -36.54 -4.71
N ILE A 526 -5.65 -36.68 -5.48
CA ILE A 526 -4.88 -35.54 -6.00
C ILE A 526 -5.74 -34.69 -6.95
N VAL A 527 -6.44 -35.32 -7.92
CA VAL A 527 -7.34 -34.61 -8.85
C VAL A 527 -8.37 -33.79 -8.09
N ALA A 528 -9.02 -34.40 -7.09
CA ALA A 528 -10.06 -33.75 -6.33
C ALA A 528 -9.51 -32.58 -5.48
N SER A 529 -8.28 -32.67 -4.97
CA SER A 529 -7.64 -31.57 -4.21
C SER A 529 -7.25 -30.41 -5.12
N LEU A 530 -6.72 -30.70 -6.31
CA LEU A 530 -6.39 -29.68 -7.31
C LEU A 530 -7.64 -28.98 -7.84
N GLN A 531 -8.77 -29.69 -8.01
CA GLN A 531 -10.06 -29.10 -8.38
C GLN A 531 -10.59 -28.15 -7.31
N ASP A 532 -10.61 -28.56 -6.05
CA ASP A 532 -11.08 -27.71 -4.95
C ASP A 532 -10.27 -26.41 -4.86
N LEU A 533 -8.94 -26.50 -4.99
CA LEU A 533 -8.07 -25.32 -5.00
C LEU A 533 -8.34 -24.43 -6.21
N LEU A 534 -8.48 -25.01 -7.40
CA LEU A 534 -8.75 -24.25 -8.63
C LEU A 534 -10.09 -23.50 -8.55
N ASP A 535 -11.12 -24.16 -8.04
CA ASP A 535 -12.44 -23.57 -7.86
C ASP A 535 -12.41 -22.42 -6.84
N ALA A 536 -11.65 -22.58 -5.74
CA ALA A 536 -11.48 -21.52 -4.75
C ALA A 536 -10.76 -20.29 -5.31
N VAL A 537 -9.69 -20.49 -6.09
CA VAL A 537 -8.94 -19.40 -6.75
C VAL A 537 -9.81 -18.67 -7.77
N ARG A 538 -10.54 -19.40 -8.61
CA ARG A 538 -11.45 -18.82 -9.61
C ARG A 538 -12.63 -18.08 -9.01
N GLU A 539 -13.23 -18.62 -7.93
CA GLU A 539 -14.32 -17.94 -7.23
C GLU A 539 -13.84 -16.58 -6.70
N LEU A 540 -12.59 -16.48 -6.26
CA LEU A 540 -12.01 -15.24 -5.77
C LEU A 540 -11.69 -14.25 -6.88
N GLN A 541 -11.04 -14.67 -7.96
CA GLN A 541 -10.77 -13.79 -9.11
C GLN A 541 -12.07 -13.16 -9.63
N LYS A 542 -13.13 -13.97 -9.78
CA LYS A 542 -14.45 -13.49 -10.20
C LYS A 542 -15.06 -12.49 -9.22
N LYS A 543 -14.81 -12.64 -7.92
CA LYS A 543 -15.26 -11.65 -6.92
C LYS A 543 -14.47 -10.35 -7.02
N ASN A 544 -13.15 -10.42 -7.20
CA ASN A 544 -12.31 -9.23 -7.38
C ASN A 544 -12.72 -8.41 -8.61
N GLU A 545 -13.10 -9.09 -9.70
CA GLU A 545 -13.68 -8.47 -10.91
C GLU A 545 -15.04 -7.81 -10.66
N GLN A 546 -15.87 -8.39 -9.78
CA GLN A 546 -17.21 -7.88 -9.48
C GLN A 546 -17.22 -6.77 -8.43
N SER A 547 -16.15 -6.67 -7.63
CA SER A 547 -16.01 -5.72 -6.53
C SER A 547 -15.38 -4.37 -6.95
N GLU A 548 -15.24 -4.08 -8.24
CA GLU A 548 -14.72 -2.81 -8.80
C GLU A 548 -15.49 -1.51 -8.39
N GLY A 549 -16.47 -1.57 -7.49
CA GLY A 549 -17.29 -0.40 -7.08
C GLY A 549 -17.52 -0.21 -5.58
N GLY A 550 -16.80 -0.92 -4.71
CA GLY A 550 -17.02 -0.86 -3.27
C GLY A 550 -15.81 -0.37 -2.50
N GLN A 551 -15.82 0.91 -2.10
CA GLN A 551 -14.91 1.46 -1.11
C GLN A 551 -15.09 0.69 0.20
N GLN A 552 -14.14 -0.18 0.53
CA GLN A 552 -14.04 -0.78 1.85
C GLN A 552 -12.78 -0.21 2.49
N GLY A 553 -12.93 1.03 3.00
CA GLY A 553 -11.94 1.68 3.83
C GLY A 553 -11.76 0.85 5.10
N GLY A 554 -10.54 0.36 5.28
CA GLY A 554 -10.09 -0.31 6.48
C GLY A 554 -8.61 -0.04 6.60
N ASP A 555 -8.26 0.96 7.42
CA ASP A 555 -6.92 1.27 7.90
C ASP A 555 -6.33 0.01 8.54
N SER A 556 -5.70 -0.81 7.72
CA SER A 556 -5.03 -2.01 8.15
C SER A 556 -3.76 -2.11 7.33
N ASP A 557 -2.66 -1.71 7.97
CA ASP A 557 -1.29 -1.80 7.47
C ASP A 557 -0.80 -3.26 7.30
N ARG A 558 -1.72 -4.23 7.33
CA ARG A 558 -1.47 -5.66 7.11
C ARG A 558 -1.90 -6.05 5.70
N ASN A 559 -1.05 -6.80 5.00
CA ASN A 559 -1.44 -7.40 3.72
C ASN A 559 -2.68 -8.29 3.93
N PRO A 560 -3.77 -8.08 3.16
CA PRO A 560 -4.93 -8.93 3.22
C PRO A 560 -4.56 -10.35 2.80
N PRO A 561 -5.26 -11.38 3.32
CA PRO A 561 -4.94 -12.74 2.96
C PRO A 561 -5.22 -13.04 1.48
N LEU A 562 -4.32 -13.80 0.85
CA LEU A 562 -4.43 -14.18 -0.56
C LEU A 562 -5.81 -14.77 -0.87
N LEU A 563 -6.33 -15.63 0.02
CA LEU A 563 -7.72 -16.05 0.01
C LEU A 563 -8.50 -15.44 1.20
N PRO A 564 -9.75 -15.00 1.01
CA PRO A 564 -10.56 -14.55 2.13
C PRO A 564 -10.86 -15.74 3.06
N GLY A 565 -10.99 -15.50 4.36
CA GLY A 565 -11.24 -16.56 5.36
C GLY A 565 -12.47 -17.43 5.05
N SER A 566 -13.49 -16.88 4.38
CA SER A 566 -14.65 -17.67 3.91
C SER A 566 -14.30 -18.70 2.83
N ALA A 567 -13.34 -18.41 1.95
CA ALA A 567 -12.83 -19.36 0.96
C ALA A 567 -11.94 -20.42 1.62
N GLU A 568 -11.08 -20.01 2.55
CA GLU A 568 -10.26 -20.96 3.33
C GLU A 568 -11.13 -21.93 4.15
N LEU A 569 -12.21 -21.45 4.77
CA LEU A 569 -13.16 -22.31 5.50
C LEU A 569 -13.91 -23.28 4.56
N LYS A 570 -14.23 -22.84 3.34
CA LYS A 570 -14.84 -23.74 2.33
C LYS A 570 -13.88 -24.85 1.93
N LEU A 571 -12.61 -24.52 1.70
CA LEU A 571 -11.55 -25.48 1.41
C LEU A 571 -11.35 -26.46 2.58
N LEU A 572 -11.25 -25.94 3.80
CA LEU A 572 -11.12 -26.78 4.99
C LEU A 572 -12.30 -27.76 5.14
N ARG A 573 -13.52 -27.28 4.86
CA ARG A 573 -14.73 -28.12 4.88
C ARG A 573 -14.72 -29.19 3.78
N SER A 574 -14.33 -28.84 2.54
CA SER A 574 -14.26 -29.84 1.45
C SER A 574 -13.22 -30.91 1.79
N TRP A 575 -12.10 -30.51 2.39
CA TRP A 575 -11.04 -31.41 2.81
C TRP A 575 -11.48 -32.35 3.94
N GLN A 576 -12.14 -31.84 4.99
CA GLN A 576 -12.74 -32.67 6.04
C GLN A 576 -13.79 -33.65 5.49
N ALA A 577 -14.63 -33.20 4.54
CA ALA A 577 -15.62 -34.07 3.91
C ALA A 577 -14.96 -35.23 3.14
N ARG A 578 -13.81 -34.98 2.48
CA ARG A 578 -13.04 -36.01 1.79
C ARG A 578 -12.39 -37.00 2.75
N ILE A 579 -11.80 -36.52 3.84
CA ILE A 579 -11.24 -37.40 4.90
C ILE A 579 -12.35 -38.30 5.48
N ASN A 580 -13.54 -37.75 5.70
CA ASN A 580 -14.71 -38.53 6.13
C ASN A 580 -15.10 -39.61 5.11
N GLN A 581 -15.07 -39.30 3.81
CA GLN A 581 -15.37 -40.26 2.77
C GLN A 581 -14.31 -41.38 2.71
N GLN A 582 -13.03 -41.02 2.70
CA GLN A 582 -11.93 -42.00 2.71
C GLN A 582 -11.96 -42.91 3.94
N THR A 583 -12.36 -42.37 5.10
CA THR A 583 -12.57 -43.16 6.33
C THR A 583 -13.67 -44.21 6.15
N LYS A 584 -14.79 -43.83 5.52
CA LYS A 584 -15.87 -44.78 5.20
C LYS A 584 -15.44 -45.85 4.20
N ASP A 585 -14.68 -45.46 3.18
CA ASP A 585 -14.20 -46.38 2.15
C ASP A 585 -13.23 -47.43 2.75
N ILE A 586 -12.35 -47.02 3.68
CA ILE A 586 -11.49 -47.94 4.43
C ILE A 586 -12.30 -48.87 5.33
N GLU A 587 -13.31 -48.35 6.03
CA GLU A 587 -14.18 -49.19 6.88
C GLU A 587 -14.92 -50.24 6.05
N GLN A 588 -15.45 -49.87 4.89
CA GLN A 588 -16.08 -50.81 3.95
C GLN A 588 -15.09 -51.88 3.47
N GLN A 589 -13.85 -51.48 3.13
CA GLN A 589 -12.80 -52.42 2.73
C GLN A 589 -12.38 -53.36 3.87
N ARG A 590 -12.41 -52.90 5.12
CA ARG A 590 -12.11 -53.71 6.31
C ARG A 590 -13.18 -54.78 6.59
N ILE A 591 -14.45 -54.45 6.34
CA ILE A 591 -15.59 -55.34 6.63
C ILE A 591 -15.75 -56.44 5.56
N LEU A 592 -15.26 -56.23 4.34
CA LEU A 592 -15.40 -57.20 3.24
C LEU A 592 -14.48 -58.43 3.43
N PRO A 593 -15.00 -59.68 3.43
CA PRO A 593 -14.23 -60.90 3.69
C PRO A 593 -13.18 -61.27 2.62
N SER A 594 -13.20 -60.59 1.48
CA SER A 594 -12.29 -60.77 0.34
C SER A 594 -11.40 -59.55 0.06
N GLY A 595 -11.36 -58.55 0.96
CA GLY A 595 -10.52 -57.37 0.82
C GLY A 595 -9.05 -57.67 1.12
N SER A 596 -8.14 -57.24 0.24
CA SER A 596 -6.70 -57.25 0.54
C SER A 596 -6.41 -56.24 1.67
N THR A 597 -5.66 -56.67 2.69
CA THR A 597 -5.25 -55.83 3.82
C THR A 597 -3.92 -55.11 3.56
N ASP A 598 -3.30 -55.35 2.40
CA ASP A 598 -2.03 -54.76 2.02
C ASP A 598 -2.15 -53.23 1.93
N GLY A 599 -1.28 -52.53 2.68
CA GLY A 599 -1.25 -51.07 2.72
C GLY A 599 -2.39 -50.40 3.50
N LEU A 600 -3.31 -51.14 4.12
CA LEU A 600 -4.43 -50.57 4.89
C LEU A 600 -3.95 -49.78 6.12
N ALA A 601 -2.95 -50.31 6.84
CA ALA A 601 -2.36 -49.64 8.00
C ALA A 601 -1.68 -48.31 7.63
N GLU A 602 -0.95 -48.27 6.51
CA GLU A 602 -0.32 -47.05 5.99
C GLU A 602 -1.38 -45.99 5.62
N ARG A 603 -2.50 -46.42 5.02
CA ARG A 603 -3.60 -45.52 4.66
C ARG A 603 -4.33 -44.96 5.89
N ILE A 604 -4.52 -45.77 6.93
CA ILE A 604 -5.09 -45.32 8.22
C ILE A 604 -4.16 -44.29 8.89
N ASP A 605 -2.86 -44.54 8.93
CA ASP A 605 -1.87 -43.60 9.48
C ASP A 605 -1.86 -42.27 8.72
N LYS A 606 -1.89 -42.31 7.38
CA LYS A 606 -2.00 -41.10 6.54
C LYS A 606 -3.29 -40.33 6.80
N LEU A 607 -4.44 -41.00 6.93
CA LEU A 607 -5.69 -40.33 7.27
C LEU A 607 -5.68 -39.71 8.66
N ALA A 608 -5.09 -40.37 9.65
CA ALA A 608 -4.95 -39.82 11.00
C ALA A 608 -4.10 -38.55 10.99
N LYS A 609 -2.99 -38.54 10.26
CA LYS A 609 -2.15 -37.34 10.05
C LYS A 609 -2.93 -36.21 9.38
N ARG A 610 -3.67 -36.50 8.30
CA ARG A 610 -4.52 -35.50 7.61
C ARG A 610 -5.59 -34.92 8.53
N GLN A 611 -6.25 -35.76 9.34
CA GLN A 611 -7.25 -35.33 10.32
C GLN A 611 -6.63 -34.42 11.40
N ALA A 612 -5.40 -34.70 11.83
CA ALA A 612 -4.66 -33.82 12.73
C ALA A 612 -4.34 -32.47 12.07
N SER A 613 -3.87 -32.47 10.82
CA SER A 613 -3.62 -31.24 10.06
C SER A 613 -4.88 -30.39 9.84
N VAL A 614 -6.06 -30.99 9.61
CA VAL A 614 -7.33 -30.24 9.57
C VAL A 614 -7.58 -29.52 10.90
N ALA A 615 -7.39 -30.21 12.02
CA ALA A 615 -7.63 -29.66 13.35
C ALA A 615 -6.66 -28.51 13.68
N GLU A 616 -5.40 -28.64 13.25
CA GLU A 616 -4.38 -27.59 13.36
C GLU A 616 -4.77 -26.38 12.52
N MET A 617 -5.06 -26.55 11.23
CA MET A 617 -5.51 -25.45 10.37
C MET A 617 -6.77 -24.76 10.89
N ALA A 618 -7.72 -25.50 11.47
CA ALA A 618 -8.92 -24.92 12.07
C ALA A 618 -8.59 -24.03 13.27
N ARG A 619 -7.58 -24.42 14.07
CA ARG A 619 -7.08 -23.61 15.18
C ARG A 619 -6.35 -22.38 14.67
N ASP A 620 -5.44 -22.55 13.72
CA ASP A 620 -4.65 -21.46 13.15
C ASP A 620 -5.54 -20.40 12.48
N LEU A 621 -6.60 -20.83 11.77
CA LEU A 621 -7.61 -19.92 11.21
C LEU A 621 -8.35 -19.13 12.30
N ALA A 622 -8.69 -19.78 13.42
CA ALA A 622 -9.38 -19.11 14.52
C ALA A 622 -8.47 -18.08 15.23
N GLU A 623 -7.21 -18.43 15.46
CA GLU A 623 -6.20 -17.55 16.08
C GLU A 623 -5.83 -16.38 15.14
N GLY A 624 -5.72 -16.65 13.83
CA GLY A 624 -5.47 -15.64 12.80
C GLY A 624 -6.60 -14.62 12.65
N GLU A 625 -7.86 -15.05 12.80
CA GLU A 625 -9.03 -14.15 12.82
C GLU A 625 -9.11 -13.32 14.12
N GLN A 626 -8.77 -13.90 15.28
CA GLN A 626 -8.70 -13.17 16.55
C GLN A 626 -7.62 -12.08 16.52
N SER A 627 -6.42 -12.42 16.05
CA SER A 627 -5.30 -11.49 15.90
C SER A 627 -5.58 -10.35 14.90
N ARG A 628 -6.50 -10.57 13.95
CA ARG A 628 -6.99 -9.53 13.03
C ARG A 628 -8.01 -8.61 13.70
N ARG A 629 -8.93 -9.16 14.50
CA ARG A 629 -9.92 -8.34 15.25
C ARG A 629 -9.27 -7.43 16.29
N GLU A 630 -8.29 -7.94 17.05
CA GLU A 630 -7.60 -7.17 18.08
C GLU A 630 -6.71 -6.05 17.51
N GLY A 631 -6.32 -6.14 16.23
CA GLY A 631 -5.58 -5.11 15.51
C GLY A 631 -6.47 -4.00 14.91
N VAL A 632 -7.79 -4.20 14.85
CA VAL A 632 -8.78 -3.20 14.40
C VAL A 632 -9.28 -2.35 15.58
N GLU A 633 -9.09 -2.80 16.83
CA GLU A 633 -9.46 -2.09 18.06
C GLU A 633 -8.33 -1.27 18.69
N LYS A 634 -7.12 -1.29 18.13
CA LYS A 634 -5.98 -0.47 18.54
C LYS A 634 -5.62 0.51 17.44
#